data_AF-A0A9D1SZ85-F1
#
_entry.id   AF-A0A9D1SZ85-F1
#
_cell.length_a   1.000
_cell.length_b   1.000
_cell.length_c   1.000
_cell.angle_alpha   90.00
_cell.angle_beta   90.00
_cell.angle_gamma   90.00
#
_symmetry.space_group_name_H-M   'P 1'
#
loop_
_entity.id
_entity.type
_entity.pdbx_description
1 polymer ?
#
loop_
_entity_poly.entity_id
_entity_poly.type
_entity_poly.pdbx_seq_one_letter_code
_entity_poly.pdbx_strand_id
1 'polypeptide(L)'
;MEEDEVNGEDVLLPGQMCYDELLTNEENSQSEEVQNIVLDDQIGMDDIYKGITNSKLPKKVDKLVENLGVGHSEEPSLASKTPEKSSLNKSEQEEIKEDIEEQKVEENLDQLDEIEQEEINENEEESQEELEDIEITQENLEDEEQEDLEDEEKLDNVEKDENLEDLQEEKQIDVDLNIQDDSHEYKIGSYKKVNMSEREEKKVEESKLKPFDYEDGVVVKTIDEVLHESMIPYTEHVVMDRALPRVEDGLKPVQRRILYSMLELGLTPDKQYRKSARIVGDCMGKYHPHGDSSVYDAMVRMSQDFSLRAPLVDGHGNFGSIDGDSAAAMRYTEAKLTPLAMELLRDLEKNTVHWSLNFDDTLKEPDMLPGRFPNLLVNGTSGIAVGVATNIPPHNLGEVINGVVAYIENNKITTAEMMKYIPAPDFPTGGIIIAGEELKNAYETGKGKIIVRAKVKLENSGDKQSLVITELPYQVNKSALLQKIAELKTDEKSIASYIGEIRDESDRNGMRAVLRIKKGGNPEKILEYLYKATQLEVSFGINMVAIASGKPKQLGLLDIISYYVEYQREVIVRRTKFDLDVAKDRAHIVEGLLIAIQNIDEVVRIIKKSATTTEAKQRLRDRFKLSEKQAQAILDMRLARLVNLEITKLEQELKELKELIEKLTAIYNSKRLQYSTVKTELIAIKNKFSNPRRSNITKAGAKEVKKVELKVEDEILSRDVLVAIAADNTLKSIPLKNYMMSTKDLTSTSNLSDVHLTELFTTTTNKALIFTNLGNVVKIDVSQIPESKWKGKGTQLKNICNKVLVDEYPVKVLEIPESLENKNLLFYTKQGLIKLSTYEDSVVNKLYYQGIKLKEDDELINVEVQNENSAVIMITKNAMALHFKLDDVPVQGRVSGGVKGINLDNGDSVIFAGQTEKTGAITVITDKGYGKKVPIGEYEQMARYRKGLRIIPLGETGKKLVFASFKKEPKSVAINKGTALELLKDKNIGYDSRTSKGKQVVKGKFENVFIYED
;
A
#
# COMPACT_ATOMS: atom_id res chain seq x y z
N MET A 1 -19.91 -46.83 -17.04
CA MET A 1 -20.97 -47.86 -17.09
C MET A 1 -22.22 -47.17 -17.60
N GLU A 2 -22.96 -47.86 -18.44
CA GLU A 2 -24.31 -47.50 -18.93
C GLU A 2 -24.42 -46.13 -19.64
N GLU A 3 -24.35 -46.24 -20.97
CA GLU A 3 -25.17 -45.46 -21.90
C GLU A 3 -26.67 -45.76 -21.62
N ASP A 4 -27.57 -44.84 -22.00
CA ASP A 4 -28.80 -45.16 -22.76
C ASP A 4 -29.63 -43.89 -23.08
N GLU A 5 -29.25 -43.26 -24.19
CA GLU A 5 -30.06 -43.08 -25.42
C GLU A 5 -31.57 -42.64 -25.47
N VAL A 6 -31.92 -42.12 -26.65
CA VAL A 6 -33.26 -42.03 -27.30
C VAL A 6 -34.26 -40.92 -26.90
N ASN A 7 -34.10 -39.78 -27.60
CA ASN A 7 -35.01 -39.16 -28.60
C ASN A 7 -36.54 -39.05 -28.37
N GLY A 8 -37.13 -37.96 -28.88
CA GLY A 8 -38.59 -37.90 -29.14
C GLY A 8 -39.23 -36.52 -29.45
N GLU A 9 -38.82 -35.88 -30.55
CA GLU A 9 -39.68 -35.34 -31.65
C GLU A 9 -41.17 -34.96 -31.39
N ASP A 10 -41.77 -33.87 -31.94
CA ASP A 10 -41.30 -32.82 -32.88
C ASP A 10 -42.38 -31.69 -33.04
N VAL A 11 -42.16 -30.71 -33.95
CA VAL A 11 -43.15 -29.85 -34.68
C VAL A 11 -43.84 -28.69 -33.92
N LEU A 12 -43.95 -27.43 -34.42
CA LEU A 12 -43.26 -26.68 -35.50
C LEU A 12 -43.36 -25.14 -35.29
N LEU A 13 -42.43 -24.44 -35.95
CA LEU A 13 -42.25 -23.02 -36.32
C LEU A 13 -43.49 -22.27 -36.93
N PRO A 14 -43.40 -20.98 -37.35
CA PRO A 14 -42.71 -19.78 -36.81
C PRO A 14 -43.59 -18.48 -36.85
N GLY A 15 -43.07 -17.32 -36.38
CA GLY A 15 -43.66 -16.00 -36.67
C GLY A 15 -42.90 -14.81 -36.07
N GLN A 16 -42.69 -13.73 -36.82
CA GLN A 16 -41.75 -12.63 -36.49
C GLN A 16 -42.43 -11.24 -36.39
N MET A 17 -41.73 -10.33 -35.69
CA MET A 17 -41.65 -8.86 -35.88
C MET A 17 -42.56 -7.85 -35.12
N CYS A 18 -41.84 -7.01 -34.33
CA CYS A 18 -41.78 -5.53 -34.36
C CYS A 18 -42.82 -4.61 -33.70
N TYR A 19 -42.29 -3.76 -32.79
CA TYR A 19 -42.60 -2.34 -32.51
C TYR A 19 -44.05 -2.02 -32.00
N ASP A 20 -44.33 -0.92 -31.29
CA ASP A 20 -43.67 0.39 -31.22
C ASP A 20 -43.88 1.14 -29.87
N GLU A 21 -43.32 2.36 -29.79
CA GLU A 21 -43.77 3.56 -29.05
C GLU A 21 -42.84 4.29 -28.04
N LEU A 22 -42.27 5.40 -28.54
CA LEU A 22 -42.27 6.76 -27.97
C LEU A 22 -41.39 7.15 -26.75
N LEU A 23 -40.14 7.48 -27.09
CA LEU A 23 -39.36 8.69 -26.75
C LEU A 23 -40.02 9.83 -25.93
N THR A 24 -39.17 10.62 -25.25
CA THR A 24 -39.30 12.10 -25.29
C THR A 24 -37.96 12.85 -25.16
N ASN A 25 -37.66 13.62 -26.21
CA ASN A 25 -36.84 14.84 -26.29
C ASN A 25 -35.30 14.79 -26.18
N GLU A 26 -34.71 15.68 -26.98
CA GLU A 26 -33.29 15.85 -27.30
C GLU A 26 -32.78 17.20 -26.74
N GLU A 27 -31.47 17.44 -26.80
CA GLU A 27 -30.95 18.66 -27.46
C GLU A 27 -29.43 18.60 -27.74
N ASN A 28 -29.03 19.00 -28.95
CA ASN A 28 -27.70 19.51 -29.34
C ASN A 28 -26.46 18.57 -29.28
N SER A 29 -25.50 18.63 -30.22
CA SER A 29 -25.44 19.33 -31.54
C SER A 29 -24.19 18.92 -32.36
N GLN A 30 -24.19 19.31 -33.64
CA GLN A 30 -23.04 19.39 -34.57
C GLN A 30 -22.59 18.10 -35.30
N SER A 31 -21.82 18.32 -36.37
CA SER A 31 -21.87 17.59 -37.64
C SER A 31 -20.60 17.81 -38.47
N GLU A 32 -20.54 17.14 -39.64
CA GLU A 32 -19.57 17.33 -40.76
C GLU A 32 -18.13 16.82 -40.52
N GLU A 33 -17.33 16.47 -41.54
CA GLU A 33 -17.57 15.76 -42.83
C GLU A 33 -16.16 15.36 -43.41
N VAL A 34 -16.12 14.74 -44.60
CA VAL A 34 -15.00 14.72 -45.58
C VAL A 34 -13.91 13.62 -45.50
N GLN A 35 -14.12 12.62 -46.38
CA GLN A 35 -13.16 11.88 -47.24
C GLN A 35 -12.36 10.65 -46.78
N ASN A 36 -12.55 9.61 -47.61
CA ASN A 36 -11.70 8.43 -47.78
C ASN A 36 -10.44 8.77 -48.60
N ILE A 37 -9.42 7.91 -48.55
CA ILE A 37 -9.09 6.93 -49.62
C ILE A 37 -7.92 6.05 -49.18
N VAL A 38 -8.03 4.74 -49.46
CA VAL A 38 -6.93 3.78 -49.51
C VAL A 38 -7.01 3.10 -50.87
N LEU A 39 -5.87 2.95 -51.57
CA LEU A 39 -5.61 1.86 -52.51
C LEU A 39 -4.15 1.89 -52.98
N ASP A 40 -3.60 0.72 -53.25
CA ASP A 40 -2.31 0.50 -53.93
C ASP A 40 -2.40 0.83 -55.43
N ASP A 41 -1.26 0.94 -56.13
CA ASP A 41 -0.83 -0.17 -57.01
C ASP A 41 0.64 -0.05 -57.48
N GLN A 42 1.10 -1.09 -58.19
CA GLN A 42 2.48 -1.40 -58.59
C GLN A 42 2.99 -0.64 -59.84
N ILE A 43 4.30 -0.77 -60.13
CA ILE A 43 4.86 -1.25 -61.42
C ILE A 43 6.39 -1.40 -61.32
N GLY A 44 6.95 -2.48 -61.89
CA GLY A 44 8.41 -2.67 -62.03
C GLY A 44 8.84 -4.14 -62.12
N MET A 45 8.88 -4.71 -63.33
CA MET A 45 9.24 -6.10 -63.62
C MET A 45 10.35 -6.15 -64.68
N ASP A 46 11.24 -7.15 -64.65
CA ASP A 46 11.67 -7.95 -65.82
C ASP A 46 12.79 -9.00 -65.54
N ASP A 47 12.35 -10.25 -65.36
CA ASP A 47 12.62 -11.41 -66.26
C ASP A 47 13.84 -12.40 -66.10
N ILE A 48 13.62 -13.62 -66.64
CA ILE A 48 14.54 -14.72 -67.06
C ILE A 48 14.95 -15.85 -66.05
N TYR A 49 14.07 -16.87 -65.91
CA TYR A 49 14.22 -18.31 -66.31
C TYR A 49 15.48 -19.18 -65.93
N LYS A 50 15.44 -20.52 -65.71
CA LYS A 50 14.38 -21.55 -65.39
C LYS A 50 14.97 -22.99 -65.17
N GLY A 51 14.24 -23.90 -64.50
CA GLY A 51 14.43 -25.39 -64.49
C GLY A 51 14.36 -26.01 -63.07
N ILE A 52 13.42 -26.88 -62.62
CA ILE A 52 12.48 -27.89 -63.19
C ILE A 52 13.23 -29.20 -63.58
N THR A 53 12.93 -30.43 -63.10
CA THR A 53 11.66 -31.22 -63.00
C THR A 53 11.52 -32.14 -61.75
N ASN A 54 10.39 -32.86 -61.61
CA ASN A 54 10.08 -33.86 -60.57
C ASN A 54 9.17 -35.02 -61.11
N SER A 55 9.21 -36.22 -60.50
CA SER A 55 8.32 -37.42 -60.63
C SER A 55 8.39 -38.24 -61.95
N LYS A 56 8.46 -39.60 -61.96
CA LYS A 56 7.46 -40.60 -61.50
C LYS A 56 7.98 -42.08 -61.47
N LEU A 57 7.54 -42.83 -60.44
CA LEU A 57 7.08 -44.26 -60.32
C LEU A 57 7.14 -45.23 -61.53
N PRO A 58 7.25 -46.59 -61.37
CA PRO A 58 6.33 -47.39 -60.49
C PRO A 58 6.72 -48.80 -59.92
N LYS A 59 6.02 -49.24 -58.85
CA LYS A 59 5.81 -50.65 -58.32
C LYS A 59 7.05 -51.35 -57.69
N LYS A 60 7.03 -52.30 -56.73
CA LYS A 60 6.07 -53.05 -55.83
C LYS A 60 6.94 -53.88 -54.80
N VAL A 61 6.56 -54.67 -53.76
CA VAL A 61 5.47 -54.89 -52.75
C VAL A 61 5.90 -56.15 -51.92
N ASP A 62 5.58 -56.47 -50.64
CA ASP A 62 4.62 -56.00 -49.62
C ASP A 62 5.07 -56.39 -48.18
N LYS A 63 4.41 -55.80 -47.15
CA LYS A 63 4.03 -56.33 -45.80
C LYS A 63 4.98 -57.03 -44.77
N LEU A 64 4.68 -56.68 -43.49
CA LEU A 64 4.70 -57.44 -42.20
C LEU A 64 5.94 -57.43 -41.25
N VAL A 65 5.83 -56.60 -40.20
CA VAL A 65 5.70 -56.96 -38.75
C VAL A 65 6.78 -57.79 -38.01
N GLU A 66 7.39 -57.11 -37.02
CA GLU A 66 7.87 -57.54 -35.66
C GLU A 66 9.06 -58.50 -35.38
N ASN A 67 9.73 -58.16 -34.26
CA ASN A 67 10.35 -58.99 -33.19
C ASN A 67 11.82 -59.49 -33.26
N LEU A 68 12.53 -59.17 -32.15
CA LEU A 68 13.51 -59.97 -31.37
C LEU A 68 14.65 -60.68 -32.16
N GLY A 69 15.93 -60.33 -32.04
CA GLY A 69 16.73 -60.17 -30.82
C GLY A 69 17.86 -61.22 -30.76
N VAL A 70 19.05 -60.86 -30.24
CA VAL A 70 20.27 -61.71 -30.05
C VAL A 70 20.98 -62.16 -31.34
N GLY A 71 22.31 -62.07 -31.51
CA GLY A 71 23.36 -61.43 -30.70
C GLY A 71 24.68 -62.22 -30.70
N HIS A 72 25.84 -61.50 -30.72
CA HIS A 72 27.22 -62.03 -30.60
C HIS A 72 27.72 -62.92 -31.79
N SER A 73 29.03 -63.04 -32.09
CA SER A 73 30.26 -62.37 -31.62
C SER A 73 31.41 -62.53 -32.65
N GLU A 74 32.58 -61.95 -32.36
CA GLU A 74 33.94 -62.30 -32.84
C GLU A 74 34.35 -62.06 -34.32
N GLU A 75 35.20 -61.04 -34.55
CA GLU A 75 36.68 -61.15 -34.78
C GLU A 75 37.32 -62.37 -35.50
N PRO A 76 38.60 -62.32 -35.96
CA PRO A 76 39.53 -61.17 -36.15
C PRO A 76 40.37 -61.21 -37.48
N SER A 77 41.44 -60.39 -37.52
CA SER A 77 42.81 -60.71 -38.06
C SER A 77 43.27 -60.26 -39.47
N LEU A 78 43.96 -59.11 -39.49
CA LEU A 78 45.41 -58.93 -39.77
C LEU A 78 46.13 -59.56 -41.00
N ALA A 79 46.89 -58.67 -41.68
CA ALA A 79 48.13 -58.90 -42.47
C ALA A 79 47.98 -59.50 -43.90
N SER A 80 48.90 -59.29 -44.87
CA SER A 80 50.25 -58.70 -44.84
C SER A 80 50.77 -58.22 -46.23
N LYS A 81 51.82 -57.35 -46.21
CA LYS A 81 52.89 -57.16 -47.24
C LYS A 81 52.62 -56.44 -48.58
N THR A 82 53.34 -55.32 -48.72
CA THR A 82 53.85 -54.67 -49.95
C THR A 82 54.99 -55.48 -50.63
N PRO A 83 55.64 -55.06 -51.75
CA PRO A 83 55.38 -53.93 -52.69
C PRO A 83 55.37 -54.31 -54.20
N GLU A 84 54.94 -53.39 -55.09
CA GLU A 84 55.81 -52.78 -56.14
C GLU A 84 55.07 -51.67 -56.95
N LYS A 85 55.75 -51.01 -57.91
CA LYS A 85 55.38 -49.69 -58.46
C LYS A 85 54.84 -49.75 -59.89
N SER A 86 53.82 -48.94 -60.23
CA SER A 86 53.91 -47.93 -61.32
C SER A 86 52.64 -47.09 -61.53
N SER A 87 52.80 -45.76 -61.40
CA SER A 87 52.13 -44.66 -62.13
C SER A 87 50.61 -44.63 -62.38
N LEU A 88 50.02 -43.49 -61.99
CA LEU A 88 48.85 -42.79 -62.55
C LEU A 88 47.44 -43.30 -62.20
N ASN A 89 46.80 -42.58 -61.27
CA ASN A 89 45.73 -41.66 -61.67
C ASN A 89 45.72 -40.38 -60.81
N LYS A 90 44.98 -39.34 -61.23
CA LYS A 90 44.90 -38.06 -60.50
C LYS A 90 43.76 -37.98 -59.48
N SER A 91 42.64 -38.65 -59.73
CA SER A 91 41.49 -38.70 -58.82
C SER A 91 41.84 -39.37 -57.49
N GLU A 92 42.60 -40.46 -57.56
CA GLU A 92 43.11 -41.21 -56.40
C GLU A 92 44.08 -40.39 -55.53
N GLN A 93 44.54 -39.21 -56.00
CA GLN A 93 45.36 -38.28 -55.22
C GLN A 93 44.57 -37.14 -54.59
N GLU A 94 43.26 -37.06 -54.84
CA GLU A 94 42.35 -36.09 -54.24
C GLU A 94 41.50 -36.77 -53.17
N GLU A 95 40.93 -37.97 -53.42
CA GLU A 95 40.23 -38.77 -52.39
C GLU A 95 41.14 -39.12 -51.19
N ILE A 96 42.34 -39.66 -51.43
CA ILE A 96 43.35 -39.94 -50.38
C ILE A 96 43.79 -38.67 -49.64
N LYS A 97 43.52 -37.49 -50.19
CA LYS A 97 43.88 -36.21 -49.57
C LYS A 97 42.79 -35.67 -48.66
N GLU A 98 41.52 -35.88 -49.02
CA GLU A 98 40.38 -35.59 -48.15
C GLU A 98 40.34 -36.59 -46.97
N ASP A 99 40.53 -37.89 -47.20
CA ASP A 99 40.66 -38.91 -46.13
C ASP A 99 41.75 -38.55 -45.09
N ILE A 100 42.91 -38.05 -45.55
CA ILE A 100 44.05 -37.66 -44.69
C ILE A 100 43.85 -36.29 -44.02
N GLU A 101 42.96 -35.43 -44.54
CA GLU A 101 42.60 -34.17 -43.90
C GLU A 101 41.47 -34.39 -42.87
N GLU A 102 40.49 -35.30 -43.11
CA GLU A 102 39.48 -35.70 -42.12
C GLU A 102 40.10 -36.48 -40.94
N GLN A 103 40.94 -37.51 -41.18
CA GLN A 103 41.63 -38.23 -40.10
C GLN A 103 42.49 -37.34 -39.22
N LYS A 104 43.06 -36.27 -39.79
CA LYS A 104 43.81 -35.26 -39.01
C LYS A 104 42.92 -34.31 -38.23
N VAL A 105 41.67 -34.09 -38.66
CA VAL A 105 40.72 -33.31 -37.87
C VAL A 105 40.25 -34.14 -36.68
N GLU A 106 40.01 -35.44 -36.85
CA GLU A 106 39.74 -36.35 -35.72
C GLU A 106 40.96 -36.45 -34.77
N GLU A 107 42.17 -36.75 -35.26
CA GLU A 107 43.38 -36.82 -34.41
C GLU A 107 43.70 -35.52 -33.65
N ASN A 108 43.30 -34.34 -34.16
CA ASN A 108 43.47 -33.07 -33.44
C ASN A 108 42.28 -32.73 -32.52
N LEU A 109 41.09 -33.32 -32.73
CA LEU A 109 39.95 -33.18 -31.81
C LEU A 109 40.14 -34.07 -30.59
N ASP A 110 40.52 -35.34 -30.78
CA ASP A 110 40.82 -36.25 -29.66
C ASP A 110 41.94 -35.68 -28.75
N GLN A 111 42.97 -35.05 -29.34
CA GLN A 111 44.04 -34.37 -28.58
C GLN A 111 43.60 -33.07 -27.89
N LEU A 112 42.54 -32.41 -28.37
CA LEU A 112 41.96 -31.24 -27.67
C LEU A 112 41.06 -31.69 -26.52
N ASP A 113 40.27 -32.76 -26.70
CA ASP A 113 39.42 -33.35 -25.66
C ASP A 113 40.25 -34.01 -24.54
N GLU A 114 41.46 -34.54 -24.84
CA GLU A 114 42.44 -34.96 -23.82
C GLU A 114 43.02 -33.75 -23.06
N ILE A 115 43.39 -32.66 -23.74
CA ILE A 115 43.95 -31.46 -23.10
C ILE A 115 42.90 -30.71 -22.25
N GLU A 116 41.65 -30.57 -22.72
CA GLU A 116 40.57 -30.00 -21.89
C GLU A 116 40.29 -30.86 -20.65
N GLN A 117 40.45 -32.20 -20.73
CA GLN A 117 40.34 -33.06 -19.55
C GLN A 117 41.56 -32.97 -18.60
N GLU A 118 42.78 -32.79 -19.10
CA GLU A 118 43.94 -32.51 -18.24
C GLU A 118 43.78 -31.14 -17.54
N GLU A 119 43.40 -30.07 -18.25
CA GLU A 119 43.13 -28.76 -17.63
C GLU A 119 41.97 -28.82 -16.62
N ILE A 120 40.90 -29.57 -16.88
CA ILE A 120 39.80 -29.75 -15.92
C ILE A 120 40.27 -30.49 -14.66
N ASN A 121 41.08 -31.54 -14.79
CA ASN A 121 41.60 -32.26 -13.63
C ASN A 121 42.57 -31.40 -12.80
N GLU A 122 43.47 -30.63 -13.42
CA GLU A 122 44.34 -29.69 -12.68
C GLU A 122 43.53 -28.63 -11.93
N ASN A 123 42.43 -28.12 -12.50
CA ASN A 123 41.52 -27.19 -11.82
C ASN A 123 40.70 -27.87 -10.69
N GLU A 124 40.33 -29.15 -10.83
CA GLU A 124 39.67 -29.92 -9.75
C GLU A 124 40.64 -30.31 -8.62
N GLU A 125 41.94 -30.43 -8.88
CA GLU A 125 42.96 -30.60 -7.82
C GLU A 125 43.29 -29.25 -7.13
N GLU A 126 43.55 -28.14 -7.85
CA GLU A 126 43.77 -26.81 -7.24
C GLU A 126 42.56 -26.37 -6.37
N SER A 127 41.33 -26.64 -6.82
CA SER A 127 40.13 -26.30 -6.04
C SER A 127 39.82 -27.27 -4.89
N GLN A 128 40.48 -28.43 -4.82
CA GLN A 128 40.48 -29.27 -3.62
C GLN A 128 41.52 -28.80 -2.60
N GLU A 129 42.72 -28.38 -3.03
CA GLU A 129 43.69 -27.75 -2.13
C GLU A 129 43.16 -26.43 -1.54
N GLU A 130 42.50 -25.56 -2.33
CA GLU A 130 41.82 -24.36 -1.79
C GLU A 130 40.70 -24.71 -0.79
N LEU A 131 40.03 -25.86 -0.92
CA LEU A 131 38.98 -26.28 0.02
C LEU A 131 39.56 -26.82 1.34
N GLU A 132 40.66 -27.59 1.31
CA GLU A 132 41.35 -28.02 2.54
C GLU A 132 41.92 -26.82 3.31
N ASP A 133 42.52 -25.82 2.64
CA ASP A 133 42.97 -24.57 3.27
C ASP A 133 41.80 -23.75 3.87
N ILE A 134 40.59 -23.82 3.28
CA ILE A 134 39.38 -23.19 3.82
C ILE A 134 38.84 -23.94 5.05
N GLU A 135 38.81 -25.27 5.05
CA GLU A 135 38.40 -26.04 6.25
C GLU A 135 39.40 -25.83 7.39
N ILE A 136 40.71 -25.80 7.11
CA ILE A 136 41.75 -25.50 8.10
C ILE A 136 41.58 -24.07 8.66
N THR A 137 41.29 -23.07 7.83
CA THR A 137 41.02 -21.72 8.35
C THR A 137 39.69 -21.59 9.08
N GLN A 138 38.70 -22.47 8.84
CA GLN A 138 37.48 -22.53 9.65
C GLN A 138 37.70 -23.19 11.01
N GLU A 139 38.44 -24.30 11.11
CA GLU A 139 38.80 -24.90 12.41
C GLU A 139 39.58 -23.89 13.29
N ASN A 140 40.56 -23.17 12.73
CA ASN A 140 41.30 -22.16 13.49
C ASN A 140 40.42 -20.97 13.95
N LEU A 141 39.36 -20.63 13.21
CA LEU A 141 38.41 -19.58 13.62
C LEU A 141 37.40 -20.07 14.67
N GLU A 142 36.97 -21.34 14.62
CA GLU A 142 36.13 -21.92 15.68
C GLU A 142 36.91 -22.15 16.98
N ASP A 143 38.24 -22.32 16.92
CA ASP A 143 39.12 -22.31 18.11
C ASP A 143 39.35 -20.87 18.65
N GLU A 144 39.58 -19.85 17.80
CA GLU A 144 39.68 -18.45 18.25
C GLU A 144 38.36 -17.95 18.88
N GLU A 145 37.19 -18.25 18.29
CA GLU A 145 35.88 -17.90 18.90
C GLU A 145 35.64 -18.63 20.23
N GLN A 146 36.28 -19.77 20.50
CA GLN A 146 36.20 -20.47 21.80
C GLN A 146 37.11 -19.86 22.87
N GLU A 147 38.31 -19.38 22.54
CA GLU A 147 39.14 -18.65 23.54
C GLU A 147 38.47 -17.32 23.95
N ASP A 148 37.91 -16.56 23.00
CA ASP A 148 37.18 -15.31 23.30
C ASP A 148 35.94 -15.56 24.20
N LEU A 149 35.18 -16.63 23.94
CA LEU A 149 34.03 -17.01 24.77
C LEU A 149 34.42 -17.46 26.19
N GLU A 150 35.54 -18.18 26.36
CA GLU A 150 36.03 -18.50 27.70
C GLU A 150 36.48 -17.25 28.47
N ASP A 151 37.05 -16.23 27.80
CA ASP A 151 37.48 -14.99 28.45
C ASP A 151 36.31 -14.04 28.79
N GLU A 152 35.21 -14.03 28.02
CA GLU A 152 33.95 -13.41 28.47
C GLU A 152 33.36 -14.11 29.70
N GLU A 153 33.33 -15.46 29.77
CA GLU A 153 32.88 -16.16 30.98
C GLU A 153 33.80 -15.92 32.19
N LYS A 154 35.11 -15.66 32.00
CA LYS A 154 36.02 -15.28 33.08
C LYS A 154 35.73 -13.87 33.60
N LEU A 155 35.36 -12.91 32.73
CA LEU A 155 35.00 -11.55 33.13
C LEU A 155 33.69 -11.48 33.92
N ASP A 156 32.63 -12.17 33.46
CA ASP A 156 31.30 -12.11 34.10
C ASP A 156 31.24 -12.77 35.50
N ASN A 157 32.27 -13.53 35.85
CA ASN A 157 32.47 -14.13 37.17
C ASN A 157 33.26 -13.24 38.17
N VAL A 158 33.82 -12.10 37.74
CA VAL A 158 34.58 -11.19 38.63
C VAL A 158 33.69 -10.11 39.28
N GLU A 159 32.56 -9.72 38.68
CA GLU A 159 31.66 -8.70 39.26
C GLU A 159 30.72 -9.21 40.38
N LYS A 160 31.01 -10.35 41.03
CA LYS A 160 30.11 -10.99 42.01
C LYS A 160 30.76 -11.43 43.34
N ASP A 161 31.76 -10.70 43.81
CA ASP A 161 32.17 -10.51 45.22
C ASP A 161 33.17 -9.30 45.23
N GLU A 162 33.34 -8.46 46.27
CA GLU A 162 32.98 -8.56 47.69
C GLU A 162 32.63 -7.16 48.29
N ASN A 163 32.52 -7.01 49.62
CA ASN A 163 32.15 -5.74 50.30
C ASN A 163 33.29 -5.08 51.09
N LEU A 164 33.34 -3.75 51.04
CA LEU A 164 33.70 -2.78 52.10
C LEU A 164 35.05 -2.85 52.87
N GLU A 165 35.55 -1.62 53.13
CA GLU A 165 36.34 -1.14 54.28
C GLU A 165 37.89 -1.12 54.29
N ASP A 166 38.37 0.04 54.73
CA ASP A 166 39.59 0.37 55.51
C ASP A 166 41.00 0.65 54.91
N LEU A 167 41.49 1.85 55.31
CA LEU A 167 42.89 2.29 55.60
C LEU A 167 43.91 2.35 54.44
N GLN A 168 44.50 3.49 54.05
CA GLN A 168 45.29 4.56 54.73
C GLN A 168 46.81 4.41 54.58
N GLU A 169 47.52 5.56 54.68
CA GLU A 169 48.97 5.78 54.56
C GLU A 169 49.60 5.58 53.15
N GLU A 170 50.74 6.18 52.81
CA GLU A 170 51.16 7.60 52.79
C GLU A 170 52.54 7.69 52.11
N LYS A 171 52.84 8.77 51.36
CA LYS A 171 54.22 9.28 51.08
C LYS A 171 55.13 8.40 50.16
N GLN A 172 56.13 8.90 49.44
CA GLN A 172 56.69 10.26 49.28
C GLN A 172 57.50 10.40 47.95
N ILE A 173 57.38 11.55 47.24
CA ILE A 173 58.47 12.51 46.85
C ILE A 173 59.71 11.95 46.06
N ASP A 174 60.26 12.56 44.97
CA ASP A 174 60.45 14.01 44.65
C ASP A 174 60.80 14.32 43.15
N VAL A 175 60.80 15.63 42.78
CA VAL A 175 61.72 16.32 41.81
C VAL A 175 61.62 16.02 40.27
N ASP A 176 61.69 16.99 39.33
CA ASP A 176 61.88 18.46 39.39
C ASP A 176 61.23 19.25 38.21
N LEU A 177 61.34 20.59 38.26
CA LEU A 177 60.78 21.60 37.35
C LEU A 177 61.56 21.83 36.04
N ASN A 178 60.85 22.21 34.96
CA ASN A 178 60.99 23.56 34.36
C ASN A 178 59.96 23.84 33.25
N ILE A 179 59.50 25.10 33.20
CA ILE A 179 58.73 25.69 32.08
C ILE A 179 59.45 26.97 31.64
N GLN A 180 59.54 27.22 30.33
CA GLN A 180 59.85 28.53 29.78
C GLN A 180 58.80 28.91 28.75
N ASP A 181 58.05 29.97 29.03
CA ASP A 181 57.26 30.68 28.04
C ASP A 181 58.18 31.44 27.06
N ASP A 182 57.77 31.54 25.79
CA ASP A 182 57.97 32.79 25.06
C ASP A 182 56.84 32.99 24.03
N SER A 183 56.14 34.12 24.13
CA SER A 183 54.88 34.37 23.43
C SER A 183 55.06 35.11 22.11
N HIS A 184 54.28 34.77 21.07
CA HIS A 184 54.14 35.63 19.87
C HIS A 184 52.67 35.84 19.46
N GLU A 185 52.31 37.10 19.24
CA GLU A 185 50.95 37.60 19.00
C GLU A 185 50.69 37.79 17.49
N TYR A 186 49.52 37.34 16.99
CA TYR A 186 49.05 37.68 15.64
C TYR A 186 47.65 38.34 15.67
N LYS A 187 47.52 39.44 14.93
CA LYS A 187 46.35 40.34 14.97
C LYS A 187 45.33 40.02 13.89
N ILE A 188 44.06 39.94 14.27
CA ILE A 188 42.92 39.85 13.34
C ILE A 188 42.26 41.24 13.18
N GLY A 189 41.83 41.55 11.95
CA GLY A 189 41.35 42.87 11.54
C GLY A 189 39.94 43.25 12.02
N SER A 190 39.66 44.55 12.05
CA SER A 190 38.43 45.13 12.61
C SER A 190 37.18 44.93 11.75
N TYR A 191 36.12 44.37 12.35
CA TYR A 191 34.74 44.54 11.88
C TYR A 191 33.99 45.61 12.70
N LYS A 192 32.93 46.19 12.12
CA LYS A 192 32.17 47.30 12.73
C LYS A 192 31.39 46.83 13.96
N LYS A 193 31.47 47.58 15.06
CA LYS A 193 30.56 47.42 16.20
C LYS A 193 29.11 47.64 15.75
N VAL A 194 28.26 46.67 16.06
CA VAL A 194 26.81 46.86 16.21
C VAL A 194 26.55 47.10 17.69
N ASN A 195 25.69 48.07 18.04
CA ASN A 195 25.32 48.29 19.43
C ASN A 195 24.37 47.18 19.87
N MET A 196 24.79 46.38 20.86
CA MET A 196 23.91 45.43 21.54
C MET A 196 23.07 46.14 22.61
N SER A 197 22.06 45.45 23.13
CA SER A 197 21.25 45.88 24.26
C SER A 197 21.81 45.41 25.61
N GLU A 198 21.45 46.09 26.70
CA GLU A 198 21.85 45.76 28.08
C GLU A 198 21.47 44.32 28.50
N ARG A 199 20.49 43.70 27.82
CA ARG A 199 20.12 42.29 28.02
C ARG A 199 21.09 41.30 27.36
N GLU A 200 21.74 41.70 26.28
CA GLU A 200 22.73 40.89 25.59
C GLU A 200 24.10 41.04 26.24
N GLU A 201 24.44 42.24 26.74
CA GLU A 201 25.64 42.46 27.56
C GLU A 201 25.64 41.57 28.82
N LYS A 202 24.50 41.45 29.52
CA LYS A 202 24.37 40.51 30.65
C LYS A 202 24.57 39.05 30.26
N LYS A 203 24.08 38.62 29.09
CA LYS A 203 24.34 37.27 28.59
C LYS A 203 25.81 37.02 28.25
N VAL A 204 26.54 38.05 27.81
CA VAL A 204 28.00 37.96 27.56
C VAL A 204 28.80 37.96 28.87
N GLU A 205 28.28 38.57 29.94
CA GLU A 205 28.87 38.41 31.27
C GLU A 205 28.59 37.03 31.89
N GLU A 206 27.39 36.48 31.70
CA GLU A 206 27.05 35.10 32.11
C GLU A 206 27.75 34.03 31.26
N SER A 207 28.15 34.35 30.01
CA SER A 207 28.91 33.44 29.14
C SER A 207 30.44 33.54 29.33
N LYS A 208 30.92 34.12 30.43
CA LYS A 208 32.31 33.91 30.87
C LYS A 208 32.41 32.45 31.32
N LEU A 209 33.09 31.64 30.51
CA LEU A 209 33.52 30.29 30.90
C LEU A 209 34.07 30.34 32.33
N LYS A 210 33.51 29.52 33.23
CA LYS A 210 34.12 29.32 34.55
C LYS A 210 35.59 28.92 34.33
N PRO A 211 36.53 29.36 35.18
CA PRO A 211 37.82 28.70 35.24
C PRO A 211 37.59 27.19 35.41
N PHE A 212 38.29 26.37 34.63
CA PHE A 212 38.30 24.94 34.89
C PHE A 212 39.10 24.73 36.18
N ASP A 213 38.44 24.24 37.22
CA ASP A 213 39.11 23.79 38.44
C ASP A 213 39.82 22.47 38.11
N TYR A 214 41.07 22.59 37.65
CA TYR A 214 41.97 21.47 37.37
C TYR A 214 42.53 20.92 38.69
N GLU A 215 41.87 19.91 39.27
CA GLU A 215 42.49 19.06 40.28
C GLU A 215 43.34 17.99 39.58
N ASP A 216 44.65 17.99 39.84
CA ASP A 216 45.67 17.05 39.35
C ASP A 216 45.61 16.73 37.82
N GLY A 217 45.22 17.73 37.02
CA GLY A 217 45.13 17.65 35.57
C GLY A 217 43.82 17.01 35.04
N VAL A 218 42.93 16.56 35.92
CA VAL A 218 41.61 16.01 35.57
C VAL A 218 40.59 17.14 35.49
N VAL A 219 39.84 17.21 34.38
CA VAL A 219 38.73 18.17 34.23
C VAL A 219 37.45 17.53 34.76
N VAL A 220 37.18 17.71 36.05
CA VAL A 220 35.94 17.24 36.67
C VAL A 220 34.76 18.08 36.15
N LYS A 221 33.74 17.42 35.59
CA LYS A 221 32.48 18.04 35.14
C LYS A 221 31.28 17.27 35.70
N THR A 222 30.16 17.96 35.89
CA THR A 222 28.91 17.28 36.23
C THR A 222 28.35 16.53 35.02
N ILE A 223 27.60 15.44 35.26
CA ILE A 223 26.98 14.66 34.18
C ILE A 223 26.00 15.48 33.32
N ASP A 224 25.37 16.51 33.91
CA ASP A 224 24.48 17.45 33.20
C ASP A 224 25.26 18.35 32.23
N GLU A 225 26.40 18.91 32.67
CA GLU A 225 27.33 19.67 31.82
C GLU A 225 27.87 18.80 30.68
N VAL A 226 28.31 17.55 30.97
CA VAL A 226 28.82 16.62 29.95
C VAL A 226 27.75 16.21 28.94
N LEU A 227 26.52 15.92 29.37
CA LEU A 227 25.40 15.61 28.47
C LEU A 227 25.06 16.79 27.57
N HIS A 228 24.98 18.00 28.13
CA HIS A 228 24.64 19.21 27.39
C HIS A 228 25.74 19.58 26.37
N GLU A 229 27.01 19.54 26.78
CA GLU A 229 28.17 19.79 25.90
C GLU A 229 28.33 18.73 24.80
N SER A 230 28.01 17.47 25.06
CA SER A 230 28.24 16.37 24.10
C SER A 230 27.06 16.19 23.14
N MET A 231 25.82 16.29 23.65
CA MET A 231 24.62 15.98 22.87
C MET A 231 24.24 17.09 21.90
N ILE A 232 24.59 18.36 22.19
CA ILE A 232 24.27 19.49 21.29
C ILE A 232 25.09 19.45 19.99
N PRO A 233 26.44 19.34 20.01
CA PRO A 233 27.24 19.22 18.77
C PRO A 233 26.89 17.97 17.97
N TYR A 234 26.63 16.83 18.63
CA TYR A 234 26.13 15.63 17.97
C TYR A 234 24.79 15.87 17.26
N THR A 235 23.84 16.52 17.95
CA THR A 235 22.53 16.90 17.40
C THR A 235 22.68 17.84 16.21
N GLU A 236 23.52 18.87 16.32
CA GLU A 236 23.77 19.85 15.25
C GLU A 236 24.37 19.17 14.02
N HIS A 237 25.44 18.38 14.17
CA HIS A 237 26.07 17.64 13.08
C HIS A 237 25.10 16.63 12.41
N VAL A 238 24.31 15.88 13.19
CA VAL A 238 23.32 14.94 12.63
C VAL A 238 22.22 15.68 11.86
N VAL A 239 21.75 16.82 12.36
CA VAL A 239 20.69 17.62 11.71
C VAL A 239 21.21 18.34 10.45
N MET A 240 22.40 18.93 10.52
CA MET A 240 22.95 19.82 9.49
C MET A 240 23.71 19.08 8.39
N ASP A 241 24.51 18.08 8.76
CA ASP A 241 25.51 17.49 7.86
C ASP A 241 25.31 15.99 7.58
N ARG A 242 24.24 15.39 8.11
CA ARG A 242 23.84 13.99 7.81
C ARG A 242 22.40 13.82 7.35
N ALA A 243 21.41 14.26 8.13
CA ALA A 243 20.04 13.75 8.00
C ALA A 243 19.11 14.54 7.06
N LEU A 244 19.25 15.88 7.00
CA LEU A 244 18.37 16.76 6.23
C LEU A 244 19.03 17.25 4.91
N PRO A 245 18.25 17.60 3.88
CA PRO A 245 18.76 18.29 2.70
C PRO A 245 18.91 19.80 2.94
N ARG A 246 19.71 20.47 2.11
CA ARG A 246 19.66 21.93 1.92
C ARG A 246 18.51 22.29 0.95
N VAL A 247 17.83 23.42 1.15
CA VAL A 247 16.67 23.83 0.32
C VAL A 247 17.08 24.25 -1.09
N GLU A 248 18.34 24.66 -1.24
CA GLU A 248 18.94 25.25 -2.43
C GLU A 248 19.21 24.21 -3.54
N ASP A 249 19.74 23.02 -3.21
CA ASP A 249 20.02 21.92 -4.15
C ASP A 249 19.23 20.62 -3.87
N GLY A 250 18.56 20.51 -2.72
CA GLY A 250 17.78 19.36 -2.31
C GLY A 250 18.58 18.13 -1.88
N LEU A 251 19.89 18.24 -1.71
CA LEU A 251 20.78 17.12 -1.43
C LEU A 251 21.24 17.07 0.03
N LYS A 252 21.38 15.85 0.56
CA LYS A 252 22.16 15.57 1.77
C LYS A 252 23.66 15.53 1.42
N PRO A 253 24.59 15.78 2.37
CA PRO A 253 26.01 15.83 2.06
C PRO A 253 26.59 14.56 1.41
N VAL A 254 26.20 13.35 1.84
CA VAL A 254 26.64 12.11 1.18
C VAL A 254 26.25 12.07 -0.31
N GLN A 255 25.06 12.52 -0.66
CA GLN A 255 24.59 12.57 -2.06
C GLN A 255 25.36 13.63 -2.87
N ARG A 256 25.62 14.79 -2.27
CA ARG A 256 26.43 15.87 -2.86
C ARG A 256 27.87 15.41 -3.14
N ARG A 257 28.48 14.75 -2.16
CA ARG A 257 29.86 14.21 -2.23
C ARG A 257 29.98 13.13 -3.31
N ILE A 258 29.04 12.18 -3.39
CA ILE A 258 29.00 11.17 -4.48
C ILE A 258 28.96 11.84 -5.85
N LEU A 259 28.01 12.76 -6.08
CA LEU A 259 27.87 13.43 -7.38
C LEU A 259 29.10 14.28 -7.75
N TYR A 260 29.76 14.88 -6.75
CA TYR A 260 31.00 15.63 -6.94
C TYR A 260 32.20 14.68 -7.25
N SER A 261 32.36 13.58 -6.51
CA SER A 261 33.40 12.57 -6.79
C SER A 261 33.26 11.95 -8.17
N MET A 262 32.02 11.69 -8.61
CA MET A 262 31.74 11.21 -9.97
C MET A 262 32.07 12.25 -11.05
N LEU A 263 31.96 13.56 -10.75
CA LEU A 263 32.40 14.63 -11.64
C LEU A 263 33.93 14.70 -11.73
N GLU A 264 34.64 14.63 -10.60
CA GLU A 264 36.12 14.63 -10.58
C GLU A 264 36.71 13.39 -11.28
N LEU A 265 36.08 12.23 -11.13
CA LEU A 265 36.42 11.00 -11.87
C LEU A 265 36.06 11.07 -13.37
N GLY A 266 35.42 12.15 -13.82
CA GLY A 266 35.05 12.36 -15.23
C GLY A 266 33.94 11.45 -15.73
N LEU A 267 33.05 10.96 -14.85
CA LEU A 267 32.00 9.97 -15.16
C LEU A 267 30.77 10.62 -15.79
N THR A 268 31.00 11.46 -16.81
CA THR A 268 29.95 12.14 -17.56
C THR A 268 29.14 11.15 -18.41
N PRO A 269 27.88 11.47 -18.80
CA PRO A 269 26.97 10.49 -19.41
C PRO A 269 27.47 9.89 -20.74
N ASP A 270 28.36 10.59 -21.44
CA ASP A 270 29.02 10.18 -22.69
C ASP A 270 30.17 9.18 -22.48
N LYS A 271 30.56 8.87 -21.23
CA LYS A 271 31.61 7.89 -20.93
C LYS A 271 31.05 6.48 -20.71
N GLN A 272 31.98 5.53 -20.73
CA GLN A 272 31.78 4.18 -20.19
C GLN A 272 31.51 4.25 -18.69
N TYR A 273 30.77 3.27 -18.18
CA TYR A 273 30.58 3.08 -16.74
C TYR A 273 31.91 2.75 -16.04
N ARG A 274 31.95 2.89 -14.71
CA ARG A 274 33.07 2.43 -13.86
C ARG A 274 32.54 1.67 -12.67
N LYS A 275 33.29 0.64 -12.24
CA LYS A 275 33.02 -0.16 -11.03
C LYS A 275 32.63 0.71 -9.84
N SER A 276 31.50 0.40 -9.21
CA SER A 276 30.96 1.15 -8.08
C SER A 276 31.96 1.29 -6.93
N ALA A 277 32.74 0.24 -6.64
CA ALA A 277 33.78 0.23 -5.61
C ALA A 277 34.79 1.38 -5.74
N ARG A 278 35.15 1.77 -6.97
CA ARG A 278 36.08 2.90 -7.19
C ARG A 278 35.42 4.23 -6.82
N ILE A 279 34.15 4.42 -7.17
CA ILE A 279 33.40 5.65 -6.89
C ILE A 279 33.19 5.81 -5.38
N VAL A 280 32.88 4.70 -4.70
CA VAL A 280 32.75 4.62 -3.25
C VAL A 280 34.09 4.94 -2.57
N GLY A 281 35.19 4.31 -3.00
CA GLY A 281 36.54 4.55 -2.45
C GLY A 281 37.03 5.99 -2.62
N ASP A 282 36.91 6.56 -3.83
CA ASP A 282 37.26 7.97 -4.10
C ASP A 282 36.42 8.94 -3.25
N CYS A 283 35.12 8.68 -3.09
CA CYS A 283 34.21 9.51 -2.28
C CYS A 283 34.53 9.42 -0.78
N MET A 284 34.75 8.21 -0.28
CA MET A 284 35.08 7.94 1.12
C MET A 284 36.41 8.59 1.50
N GLY A 285 37.48 8.30 0.73
CA GLY A 285 38.83 8.74 1.04
C GLY A 285 39.07 10.26 0.92
N LYS A 286 38.26 10.98 0.11
CA LYS A 286 38.42 12.43 -0.09
C LYS A 286 37.41 13.28 0.68
N TYR A 287 36.17 12.81 0.82
CA TYR A 287 35.06 13.67 1.23
C TYR A 287 34.17 13.07 2.32
N HIS A 288 33.99 11.75 2.40
CA HIS A 288 33.01 11.13 3.29
C HIS A 288 33.66 10.13 4.27
N PRO A 289 34.15 10.58 5.45
CA PRO A 289 34.88 9.75 6.41
C PRO A 289 33.95 8.86 7.25
N HIS A 290 33.10 8.08 6.57
CA HIS A 290 32.15 7.12 7.12
C HIS A 290 32.17 5.84 6.25
N GLY A 291 31.60 4.75 6.76
CA GLY A 291 31.62 3.44 6.08
C GLY A 291 31.14 3.47 4.62
N ASP A 292 31.84 2.69 3.80
CA ASP A 292 31.63 2.47 2.37
C ASP A 292 30.17 2.11 2.04
N SER A 293 29.54 1.28 2.85
CA SER A 293 28.12 0.89 2.79
C SER A 293 27.17 2.08 2.73
N SER A 294 27.40 3.11 3.55
CA SER A 294 26.57 4.33 3.56
C SER A 294 26.70 5.16 2.27
N VAL A 295 27.86 5.10 1.62
CA VAL A 295 28.10 5.74 0.32
C VAL A 295 27.50 4.90 -0.80
N TYR A 296 27.65 3.57 -0.75
CA TYR A 296 27.12 2.66 -1.75
C TYR A 296 25.58 2.65 -1.76
N ASP A 297 24.93 2.50 -0.61
CA ASP A 297 23.47 2.56 -0.48
C ASP A 297 22.87 3.89 -0.96
N ALA A 298 23.56 5.00 -0.68
CA ALA A 298 23.17 6.30 -1.19
C ALA A 298 23.30 6.40 -2.72
N MET A 299 24.35 5.82 -3.31
CA MET A 299 24.53 5.74 -4.77
C MET A 299 23.50 4.82 -5.42
N VAL A 300 23.22 3.65 -4.84
CA VAL A 300 22.21 2.67 -5.28
C VAL A 300 20.82 3.30 -5.29
N ARG A 301 20.42 3.97 -4.20
CA ARG A 301 19.14 4.69 -4.13
C ARG A 301 19.05 5.84 -5.14
N MET A 302 20.17 6.37 -5.64
CA MET A 302 20.20 7.42 -6.67
C MET A 302 20.11 6.91 -8.12
N SER A 303 20.24 5.60 -8.37
CA SER A 303 20.02 4.98 -9.68
C SER A 303 18.66 4.28 -9.81
N GLN A 304 18.10 3.75 -8.71
CA GLN A 304 16.79 3.10 -8.67
C GLN A 304 15.64 4.03 -9.12
N ASP A 305 15.01 3.72 -10.26
CA ASP A 305 13.93 4.51 -10.86
C ASP A 305 12.55 4.34 -10.17
N PHE A 306 12.45 3.36 -9.27
CA PHE A 306 11.35 3.17 -8.32
C PHE A 306 11.55 3.95 -7.00
N SER A 307 12.80 4.32 -6.68
CA SER A 307 13.15 5.09 -5.49
C SER A 307 13.16 6.59 -5.76
N LEU A 308 13.80 7.04 -6.85
CA LEU A 308 13.82 8.44 -7.31
C LEU A 308 12.94 8.67 -8.53
N ARG A 309 12.25 9.81 -8.55
CA ARG A 309 11.38 10.20 -9.67
C ARG A 309 12.15 10.60 -10.94
N ALA A 310 13.39 11.05 -10.76
CA ALA A 310 14.35 11.36 -11.81
C ALA A 310 15.77 10.99 -11.32
N PRO A 311 16.25 9.76 -11.60
CA PRO A 311 17.56 9.27 -11.16
C PRO A 311 18.73 10.19 -11.51
N LEU A 312 19.71 10.23 -10.60
CA LEU A 312 20.91 11.07 -10.71
C LEU A 312 22.15 10.23 -11.09
N VAL A 313 22.11 8.93 -10.80
CA VAL A 313 23.13 7.96 -11.17
C VAL A 313 22.55 7.02 -12.25
N ASP A 314 23.35 6.74 -13.27
CA ASP A 314 23.06 5.77 -14.34
C ASP A 314 23.82 4.49 -13.98
N GLY A 315 23.11 3.40 -13.68
CA GLY A 315 23.65 2.19 -13.06
C GLY A 315 23.58 0.96 -13.98
N HIS A 316 24.65 0.18 -14.00
CA HIS A 316 24.76 -1.08 -14.76
C HIS A 316 25.05 -2.27 -13.84
N GLY A 317 24.33 -3.38 -14.05
CA GLY A 317 24.30 -4.53 -13.13
C GLY A 317 23.05 -4.52 -12.22
N ASN A 318 22.99 -5.42 -11.23
CA ASN A 318 21.86 -5.49 -10.30
C ASN A 318 21.94 -4.38 -9.23
N PHE A 319 21.06 -3.39 -9.33
CA PHE A 319 20.89 -2.29 -8.37
C PHE A 319 19.70 -2.47 -7.41
N GLY A 320 19.21 -3.71 -7.25
CA GLY A 320 18.07 -4.07 -6.41
C GLY A 320 16.72 -3.87 -7.10
N SER A 321 15.64 -4.32 -6.44
CA SER A 321 14.31 -4.45 -7.04
C SER A 321 13.17 -3.86 -6.19
N ILE A 322 11.97 -3.78 -6.78
CA ILE A 322 10.72 -3.45 -6.06
C ILE A 322 10.22 -4.60 -5.14
N ASP A 323 10.81 -5.79 -5.27
CA ASP A 323 10.61 -6.94 -4.37
C ASP A 323 11.46 -6.85 -3.09
N GLY A 324 12.35 -5.87 -3.00
CA GLY A 324 13.25 -5.67 -1.86
C GLY A 324 14.56 -6.42 -1.98
N ASP A 325 14.87 -7.01 -3.14
CA ASP A 325 16.19 -7.54 -3.42
C ASP A 325 17.22 -6.42 -3.26
N SER A 326 18.28 -6.69 -2.51
CA SER A 326 19.40 -5.76 -2.37
C SER A 326 20.20 -5.65 -3.67
N ALA A 327 20.91 -4.54 -3.84
CA ALA A 327 21.87 -4.43 -4.94
C ALA A 327 22.99 -5.47 -4.79
N ALA A 328 23.53 -5.95 -5.91
CA ALA A 328 24.73 -6.77 -5.89
C ALA A 328 25.91 -5.97 -5.31
N ALA A 329 26.91 -6.67 -4.75
CA ALA A 329 28.09 -6.03 -4.16
C ALA A 329 28.78 -5.07 -5.15
N MET A 330 29.37 -3.98 -4.63
CA MET A 330 29.98 -2.90 -5.41
C MET A 330 31.16 -3.30 -6.32
N ARG A 331 31.63 -4.55 -6.23
CA ARG A 331 32.61 -5.18 -7.14
C ARG A 331 31.98 -5.61 -8.49
N TYR A 332 30.68 -5.89 -8.53
CA TYR A 332 29.96 -6.30 -9.74
C TYR A 332 29.30 -5.13 -10.45
N THR A 333 28.67 -4.22 -9.71
CA THR A 333 27.94 -3.08 -10.29
C THR A 333 28.86 -1.97 -10.80
N GLU A 334 28.36 -1.20 -11.76
CA GLU A 334 29.04 -0.05 -12.35
C GLU A 334 28.11 1.17 -12.43
N ALA A 335 28.67 2.37 -12.42
CA ALA A 335 27.88 3.61 -12.46
C ALA A 335 28.55 4.75 -13.23
N LYS A 336 27.72 5.73 -13.64
CA LYS A 336 28.10 7.06 -14.16
C LYS A 336 26.98 8.09 -13.88
N LEU A 337 27.18 9.36 -14.21
CA LEU A 337 26.17 10.41 -14.00
C LEU A 337 25.05 10.35 -15.05
N THR A 338 23.80 10.62 -14.66
CA THR A 338 22.72 10.78 -15.66
C THR A 338 22.83 12.12 -16.39
N PRO A 339 22.28 12.24 -17.63
CA PRO A 339 22.19 13.51 -18.33
C PRO A 339 21.49 14.65 -17.58
N LEU A 340 20.65 14.33 -16.59
CA LEU A 340 19.98 15.31 -15.72
C LEU A 340 20.86 15.70 -14.52
N ALA A 341 21.64 14.79 -13.93
CA ALA A 341 22.57 15.14 -12.84
C ALA A 341 23.63 16.19 -13.28
N MET A 342 24.01 16.17 -14.55
CA MET A 342 24.85 17.22 -15.15
C MET A 342 24.22 18.62 -15.14
N GLU A 343 22.92 18.76 -14.90
CA GLU A 343 22.25 20.06 -14.67
C GLU A 343 22.35 20.53 -13.21
N LEU A 344 22.59 19.63 -12.25
CA LEU A 344 22.95 20.02 -10.87
C LEU A 344 24.39 20.53 -10.79
N LEU A 345 25.30 19.88 -11.53
CA LEU A 345 26.75 20.07 -11.46
C LEU A 345 27.30 21.16 -12.41
N ARG A 346 26.50 21.70 -13.33
CA ARG A 346 26.97 22.66 -14.36
C ARG A 346 27.36 24.02 -13.77
N ASP A 347 28.41 24.62 -14.35
CA ASP A 347 28.97 25.93 -13.98
C ASP A 347 29.63 25.97 -12.59
N LEU A 348 29.92 24.81 -11.96
CA LEU A 348 30.57 24.70 -10.64
C LEU A 348 31.96 25.37 -10.64
N GLU A 349 32.69 25.26 -11.74
CA GLU A 349 34.01 25.83 -11.98
C GLU A 349 34.03 27.38 -12.04
N LYS A 350 32.86 28.01 -12.21
CA LYS A 350 32.71 29.46 -12.42
C LYS A 350 32.44 30.23 -11.12
N ASN A 351 32.93 29.72 -9.99
CA ASN A 351 32.74 30.30 -8.65
C ASN A 351 31.24 30.58 -8.32
N THR A 352 30.37 29.66 -8.74
CA THR A 352 28.91 29.77 -8.61
C THR A 352 28.39 29.45 -7.22
N VAL A 353 29.14 28.66 -6.44
CA VAL A 353 28.79 28.19 -5.10
C VAL A 353 29.85 28.57 -4.09
N HIS A 354 29.61 28.32 -2.80
CA HIS A 354 30.67 28.37 -1.79
C HIS A 354 31.39 27.03 -1.69
N TRP A 355 32.64 27.09 -1.24
CA TRP A 355 33.56 25.97 -1.12
C TRP A 355 34.17 25.99 0.26
N SER A 356 33.99 24.90 1.00
CA SER A 356 34.68 24.62 2.26
C SER A 356 35.89 23.72 2.01
N LEU A 357 36.71 23.53 3.04
CA LEU A 357 37.68 22.44 3.05
C LEU A 357 36.97 21.10 3.32
N ASN A 358 37.61 20.00 2.94
CA ASN A 358 37.14 18.65 3.28
C ASN A 358 37.52 18.27 4.72
N PHE A 359 37.29 17.02 5.13
CA PHE A 359 37.43 16.60 6.53
C PHE A 359 38.87 16.54 7.06
N ASP A 360 39.90 16.61 6.21
CA ASP A 360 41.32 16.61 6.59
C ASP A 360 42.06 17.90 6.18
N ASP A 361 41.32 18.92 5.78
CA ASP A 361 41.81 20.22 5.27
C ASP A 361 42.72 20.18 4.02
N THR A 362 42.88 19.03 3.34
CA THR A 362 43.75 18.90 2.15
C THR A 362 43.09 19.28 0.82
N LEU A 363 41.77 19.12 0.70
CA LEU A 363 40.97 19.34 -0.51
C LEU A 363 39.85 20.34 -0.26
N LYS A 364 39.06 20.62 -1.30
CA LYS A 364 37.86 21.48 -1.21
C LYS A 364 36.63 20.74 -1.71
N GLU A 365 35.52 20.93 -1.03
CA GLU A 365 34.21 20.46 -1.48
C GLU A 365 33.19 21.60 -1.57
N PRO A 366 32.20 21.50 -2.47
CA PRO A 366 31.16 22.53 -2.60
C PRO A 366 30.08 22.36 -1.53
N ASP A 367 29.76 23.44 -0.80
CA ASP A 367 28.75 23.43 0.28
C ASP A 367 27.35 23.04 -0.24
N MET A 368 27.08 23.42 -1.49
CA MET A 368 25.84 23.27 -2.26
C MET A 368 26.19 23.11 -3.75
N LEU A 369 25.34 22.45 -4.54
CA LEU A 369 25.50 22.41 -6.00
C LEU A 369 24.78 23.57 -6.72
N PRO A 370 25.22 24.00 -7.91
CA PRO A 370 24.55 25.01 -8.74
C PRO A 370 23.07 24.70 -9.03
N GLY A 371 22.69 23.43 -9.08
CA GLY A 371 21.31 22.98 -8.86
C GLY A 371 20.28 23.53 -9.85
N ARG A 372 20.54 23.51 -11.16
CA ARG A 372 19.74 24.25 -12.17
C ARG A 372 18.30 23.76 -12.38
N PHE A 373 17.83 22.76 -11.63
CA PHE A 373 16.42 22.39 -11.50
C PHE A 373 16.05 22.15 -10.03
N PRO A 374 14.77 22.34 -9.62
CA PRO A 374 14.33 22.29 -8.22
C PRO A 374 14.25 20.85 -7.66
N ASN A 375 15.41 20.21 -7.55
CA ASN A 375 15.60 18.80 -7.21
C ASN A 375 14.92 18.37 -5.89
N LEU A 376 14.89 19.24 -4.87
CA LEU A 376 14.21 18.97 -3.59
C LEU A 376 12.73 18.59 -3.78
N LEU A 377 12.03 19.27 -4.68
CA LEU A 377 10.62 18.97 -4.98
C LEU A 377 10.50 17.83 -5.99
N VAL A 378 11.38 17.78 -7.00
CA VAL A 378 11.30 16.80 -8.08
C VAL A 378 11.55 15.38 -7.58
N ASN A 379 12.65 15.16 -6.86
CA ASN A 379 13.02 13.86 -6.33
C ASN A 379 12.51 13.60 -4.92
N GLY A 380 12.16 14.65 -4.18
CA GLY A 380 11.77 14.53 -2.77
C GLY A 380 12.94 14.16 -1.87
N THR A 381 12.63 13.85 -0.61
CA THR A 381 13.59 13.27 0.34
C THR A 381 12.86 12.62 1.51
N SER A 382 13.54 11.73 2.22
CA SER A 382 13.12 11.26 3.55
C SER A 382 14.34 11.19 4.48
N GLY A 383 14.15 11.47 5.76
CA GLY A 383 15.23 11.48 6.74
C GLY A 383 14.74 11.68 8.17
N ILE A 384 15.40 10.98 9.09
CA ILE A 384 15.19 11.11 10.53
C ILE A 384 16.49 11.68 11.12
N ALA A 385 16.39 12.70 11.94
CA ALA A 385 17.48 13.31 12.69
C ALA A 385 17.14 13.29 14.19
N VAL A 386 18.03 13.83 15.03
CA VAL A 386 17.69 14.07 16.43
C VAL A 386 16.63 15.18 16.52
N GLY A 387 15.48 14.86 17.15
CA GLY A 387 14.39 15.82 17.41
C GLY A 387 13.57 16.30 16.19
N VAL A 388 14.07 16.14 14.97
CA VAL A 388 13.38 16.53 13.72
C VAL A 388 13.45 15.44 12.67
N ALA A 389 12.48 15.44 11.75
CA ALA A 389 12.44 14.54 10.60
C ALA A 389 11.94 15.28 9.36
N THR A 390 12.17 14.72 8.18
CA THR A 390 11.69 15.21 6.89
C THR A 390 11.11 14.08 6.04
N ASN A 391 10.04 14.38 5.32
CA ASN A 391 9.44 13.50 4.33
C ASN A 391 8.76 14.37 3.25
N ILE A 392 9.54 14.73 2.23
CA ILE A 392 9.13 15.55 1.09
C ILE A 392 8.83 14.59 -0.07
N PRO A 393 7.60 14.54 -0.60
CA PRO A 393 7.29 13.65 -1.70
C PRO A 393 7.89 14.17 -3.04
N PRO A 394 8.18 13.29 -3.99
CA PRO A 394 8.59 13.66 -5.35
C PRO A 394 7.46 14.32 -6.16
N HIS A 395 7.83 15.11 -7.17
CA HIS A 395 6.92 15.86 -8.04
C HIS A 395 7.40 15.83 -9.50
N ASN A 396 6.51 16.13 -10.44
CA ASN A 396 6.86 16.10 -11.86
C ASN A 396 7.77 17.28 -12.25
N LEU A 397 8.93 17.00 -12.86
CA LEU A 397 9.91 18.02 -13.28
C LEU A 397 9.30 19.14 -14.13
N GLY A 398 8.42 18.80 -15.07
CA GLY A 398 7.77 19.78 -15.95
C GLY A 398 6.77 20.67 -15.22
N GLU A 399 6.01 20.11 -14.28
CA GLU A 399 5.07 20.83 -13.42
C GLU A 399 5.79 21.78 -12.45
N VAL A 400 6.83 21.30 -11.74
CA VAL A 400 7.57 22.15 -10.80
C VAL A 400 8.27 23.29 -11.53
N ILE A 401 8.84 23.05 -12.72
CA ILE A 401 9.41 24.13 -13.54
C ILE A 401 8.32 25.14 -13.97
N ASN A 402 7.11 24.69 -14.33
CA ASN A 402 6.01 25.63 -14.62
C ASN A 402 5.67 26.50 -13.39
N GLY A 403 5.60 25.90 -12.19
CA GLY A 403 5.32 26.63 -10.95
C GLY A 403 6.42 27.64 -10.58
N VAL A 404 7.69 27.25 -10.72
CA VAL A 404 8.84 28.15 -10.56
C VAL A 404 8.77 29.33 -11.55
N VAL A 405 8.44 29.08 -12.82
CA VAL A 405 8.27 30.14 -13.82
C VAL A 405 7.09 31.05 -13.50
N ALA A 406 5.96 30.49 -13.03
CA ALA A 406 4.79 31.28 -12.61
C ALA A 406 5.10 32.17 -11.40
N TYR A 407 5.90 31.69 -10.43
CA TYR A 407 6.37 32.50 -9.29
C TYR A 407 7.34 33.62 -9.72
N ILE A 408 8.19 33.38 -10.73
CA ILE A 408 9.06 34.41 -11.32
C ILE A 408 8.22 35.51 -12.02
N GLU A 409 7.10 35.16 -12.63
CA GLU A 409 6.18 36.13 -13.25
C GLU A 409 5.29 36.87 -12.24
N ASN A 410 4.83 36.17 -11.20
CA ASN A 410 4.00 36.73 -10.13
C ASN A 410 4.48 36.23 -8.76
N ASN A 411 5.28 37.04 -8.07
CA ASN A 411 5.77 36.75 -6.73
C ASN A 411 4.70 36.85 -5.61
N LYS A 412 3.43 37.08 -5.98
CA LYS A 412 2.26 37.05 -5.08
C LYS A 412 1.26 35.95 -5.44
N ILE A 413 1.66 34.99 -6.28
CA ILE A 413 0.85 33.82 -6.62
C ILE A 413 0.44 33.06 -5.34
N THR A 414 -0.85 32.78 -5.19
CA THR A 414 -1.37 32.04 -4.03
C THR A 414 -1.16 30.53 -4.17
N THR A 415 -1.18 29.78 -3.06
CA THR A 415 -1.00 28.31 -3.11
C THR A 415 -2.08 27.63 -3.97
N ALA A 416 -3.32 28.14 -3.93
CA ALA A 416 -4.42 27.64 -4.77
C ALA A 416 -4.24 27.93 -6.28
N GLU A 417 -3.42 28.93 -6.63
CA GLU A 417 -3.01 29.17 -8.03
C GLU A 417 -1.77 28.36 -8.39
N MET A 418 -0.81 28.18 -7.47
CA MET A 418 0.35 27.31 -7.65
C MET A 418 -0.08 25.86 -7.91
N MET A 419 -1.15 25.38 -7.25
CA MET A 419 -1.75 24.06 -7.48
C MET A 419 -2.37 23.88 -8.88
N LYS A 420 -2.50 24.94 -9.70
CA LYS A 420 -2.84 24.81 -11.13
C LYS A 420 -1.63 24.38 -11.98
N TYR A 421 -0.42 24.64 -11.49
CA TYR A 421 0.85 24.28 -12.13
C TYR A 421 1.49 23.02 -11.52
N ILE A 422 1.30 22.80 -10.22
CA ILE A 422 1.79 21.63 -9.45
C ILE A 422 0.61 21.00 -8.69
N PRO A 423 -0.23 20.16 -9.33
CA PRO A 423 -1.51 19.73 -8.74
C PRO A 423 -1.39 18.79 -7.53
N ALA A 424 -0.39 17.90 -7.53
CA ALA A 424 -0.12 16.90 -6.48
C ALA A 424 1.33 16.38 -6.63
N PRO A 425 1.84 15.56 -5.69
CA PRO A 425 3.03 14.75 -5.91
C PRO A 425 2.95 13.88 -7.18
N ASP A 426 4.09 13.42 -7.67
CA ASP A 426 4.22 12.50 -8.80
C ASP A 426 5.25 11.42 -8.45
N PHE A 427 4.77 10.28 -7.97
CA PHE A 427 5.61 9.20 -7.45
C PHE A 427 6.22 8.38 -8.59
N PRO A 428 7.48 7.88 -8.42
CA PRO A 428 8.11 7.01 -9.41
C PRO A 428 7.28 5.75 -9.72
N THR A 429 6.63 5.14 -8.72
CA THR A 429 5.82 3.93 -8.88
C THR A 429 4.41 4.18 -9.45
N GLY A 430 4.04 5.43 -9.74
CA GLY A 430 2.71 5.80 -10.24
C GLY A 430 1.64 5.81 -9.16
N GLY A 431 0.62 4.98 -9.30
CA GLY A 431 -0.49 4.84 -8.35
C GLY A 431 -1.56 5.93 -8.47
N ILE A 432 -2.50 5.90 -7.53
CA ILE A 432 -3.65 6.81 -7.44
C ILE A 432 -3.54 7.62 -6.16
N ILE A 433 -3.36 8.93 -6.27
CA ILE A 433 -3.37 9.88 -5.16
C ILE A 433 -4.80 10.33 -4.91
N ILE A 434 -5.32 10.09 -3.71
CA ILE A 434 -6.64 10.57 -3.29
C ILE A 434 -6.46 11.97 -2.70
N ALA A 435 -6.64 12.99 -3.55
CA ALA A 435 -6.49 14.39 -3.19
C ALA A 435 -7.73 14.89 -2.44
N GLY A 436 -7.61 15.02 -1.12
CA GLY A 436 -8.51 15.79 -0.26
C GLY A 436 -7.93 17.16 0.09
N GLU A 437 -8.63 17.92 0.95
CA GLU A 437 -8.19 19.25 1.39
C GLU A 437 -6.86 19.20 2.18
N GLU A 438 -6.52 18.06 2.78
CA GLU A 438 -5.24 17.81 3.48
C GLU A 438 -4.01 18.08 2.59
N LEU A 439 -4.09 17.85 1.26
CA LEU A 439 -3.01 18.15 0.32
C LEU A 439 -2.77 19.66 0.18
N LYS A 440 -3.84 20.46 0.14
CA LYS A 440 -3.72 21.92 0.10
C LYS A 440 -3.07 22.43 1.39
N ASN A 441 -3.53 21.93 2.54
CA ASN A 441 -2.97 22.29 3.84
C ASN A 441 -1.50 21.87 3.97
N ALA A 442 -1.10 20.74 3.38
CA ALA A 442 0.29 20.29 3.32
C ALA A 442 1.17 21.26 2.50
N TYR A 443 0.69 21.76 1.37
CA TYR A 443 1.41 22.77 0.59
C TYR A 443 1.41 24.17 1.22
N GLU A 444 0.36 24.54 1.97
CA GLU A 444 0.29 25.83 2.67
C GLU A 444 1.12 25.88 3.96
N THR A 445 1.30 24.76 4.66
CA THR A 445 1.98 24.72 5.97
C THR A 445 3.29 23.93 6.00
N GLY A 446 3.57 23.14 4.95
CA GLY A 446 4.65 22.16 4.92
C GLY A 446 4.30 20.81 5.56
N LYS A 447 3.13 20.65 6.21
CA LYS A 447 2.78 19.41 6.94
C LYS A 447 1.36 18.95 6.67
N GLY A 448 1.20 17.65 6.40
CA GLY A 448 -0.12 17.05 6.19
C GLY A 448 -0.03 15.57 5.83
N LYS A 449 -1.07 15.06 5.19
CA LYS A 449 -1.22 13.65 4.84
C LYS A 449 -1.92 13.53 3.50
N ILE A 450 -1.54 12.51 2.74
CA ILE A 450 -2.27 12.07 1.55
C ILE A 450 -2.40 10.54 1.57
N ILE A 451 -3.41 10.04 0.86
CA ILE A 451 -3.61 8.61 0.66
C ILE A 451 -3.12 8.26 -0.74
N VAL A 452 -2.24 7.26 -0.82
CA VAL A 452 -1.70 6.72 -2.09
C VAL A 452 -2.17 5.28 -2.21
N ARG A 453 -2.88 4.98 -3.29
CA ARG A 453 -3.55 3.71 -3.55
C ARG A 453 -2.95 3.04 -4.77
N ALA A 454 -2.84 1.71 -4.74
CA ALA A 454 -2.44 0.88 -5.85
C ALA A 454 -3.43 0.98 -7.02
N LYS A 455 -2.91 0.90 -8.24
CA LYS A 455 -3.74 0.83 -9.45
C LYS A 455 -4.04 -0.64 -9.75
N VAL A 456 -5.32 -0.99 -9.65
CA VAL A 456 -5.81 -2.34 -9.86
C VAL A 456 -6.86 -2.32 -10.96
N LYS A 457 -6.77 -3.26 -11.90
CA LYS A 457 -7.76 -3.49 -12.96
C LYS A 457 -8.54 -4.77 -12.65
N LEU A 458 -9.78 -4.83 -13.11
CA LEU A 458 -10.57 -6.06 -13.14
C LEU A 458 -10.45 -6.69 -14.55
N GLU A 459 -9.90 -7.89 -14.63
CA GLU A 459 -9.81 -8.68 -15.87
C GLU A 459 -10.77 -9.89 -15.78
N ASN A 460 -11.74 -9.95 -16.70
CA ASN A 460 -12.66 -11.08 -16.84
C ASN A 460 -12.14 -12.00 -17.95
N SER A 461 -11.69 -13.21 -17.59
CA SER A 461 -11.15 -14.20 -18.52
C SER A 461 -12.12 -15.38 -18.62
N GLY A 462 -13.12 -15.20 -19.48
CA GLY A 462 -14.27 -16.09 -19.56
C GLY A 462 -14.99 -16.18 -18.21
N ASP A 463 -15.15 -17.41 -17.72
CA ASP A 463 -15.92 -17.78 -16.53
C ASP A 463 -15.19 -17.50 -15.18
N LYS A 464 -14.10 -16.71 -15.22
CA LYS A 464 -13.21 -16.39 -14.09
C LYS A 464 -12.85 -14.91 -14.05
N GLN A 465 -12.98 -14.29 -12.90
CA GLN A 465 -12.60 -12.89 -12.64
C GLN A 465 -11.24 -12.83 -11.93
N SER A 466 -10.42 -11.84 -12.26
CA SER A 466 -9.11 -11.62 -11.64
C SER A 466 -8.87 -10.13 -11.38
N LEU A 467 -8.34 -9.80 -10.20
CA LEU A 467 -7.81 -8.47 -9.90
C LEU A 467 -6.34 -8.41 -10.31
N VAL A 468 -5.95 -7.38 -11.05
CA VAL A 468 -4.61 -7.24 -11.62
C VAL A 468 -3.99 -5.93 -11.15
N ILE A 469 -2.98 -6.03 -10.30
CA ILE A 469 -2.24 -4.90 -9.71
C ILE A 469 -1.15 -4.50 -10.70
N THR A 470 -1.20 -3.27 -11.21
CA THR A 470 -0.24 -2.77 -12.22
C THR A 470 0.69 -1.67 -11.71
N GLU A 471 0.29 -0.93 -10.66
CA GLU A 471 1.09 0.12 -10.02
C GLU A 471 0.90 0.05 -8.50
N LEU A 472 1.99 0.19 -7.74
CA LEU A 472 1.98 0.13 -6.27
C LEU A 472 2.19 1.52 -5.65
N PRO A 473 1.74 1.73 -4.40
CA PRO A 473 2.06 2.96 -3.68
C PRO A 473 3.57 3.09 -3.45
N TYR A 474 4.03 4.33 -3.28
CA TYR A 474 5.44 4.62 -3.12
C TYR A 474 6.02 3.97 -1.84
N GLN A 475 7.22 3.40 -1.97
CA GLN A 475 7.94 2.67 -0.91
C GLN A 475 7.24 1.41 -0.38
N VAL A 476 6.28 0.84 -1.12
CA VAL A 476 5.69 -0.48 -0.82
C VAL A 476 6.47 -1.59 -1.53
N ASN A 477 6.94 -2.57 -0.77
CA ASN A 477 7.57 -3.79 -1.28
C ASN A 477 6.50 -4.73 -1.88
N LYS A 478 6.71 -5.20 -3.11
CA LYS A 478 5.76 -6.08 -3.83
C LYS A 478 5.67 -7.48 -3.20
N SER A 479 6.81 -8.16 -2.98
CA SER A 479 6.84 -9.51 -2.39
C SER A 479 6.23 -9.57 -0.99
N ALA A 480 6.58 -8.66 -0.09
CA ALA A 480 6.00 -8.58 1.26
C ALA A 480 4.48 -8.28 1.24
N LEU A 481 4.01 -7.50 0.26
CA LEU A 481 2.59 -7.28 0.06
C LEU A 481 1.88 -8.55 -0.42
N LEU A 482 2.45 -9.28 -1.39
CA LEU A 482 1.88 -10.53 -1.90
C LEU A 482 1.88 -11.64 -0.84
N GLN A 483 2.92 -11.73 -0.01
CA GLN A 483 2.95 -12.60 1.17
C GLN A 483 1.79 -12.27 2.11
N LYS A 484 1.58 -11.00 2.47
CA LYS A 484 0.46 -10.60 3.34
C LYS A 484 -0.92 -10.89 2.74
N ILE A 485 -1.06 -10.84 1.41
CA ILE A 485 -2.30 -11.25 0.73
C ILE A 485 -2.47 -12.79 0.79
N ALA A 486 -1.38 -13.56 0.73
CA ALA A 486 -1.40 -15.02 0.91
C ALA A 486 -1.74 -15.43 2.36
N GLU A 487 -1.22 -14.72 3.37
CA GLU A 487 -1.60 -14.88 4.77
C GLU A 487 -3.11 -14.66 4.95
N LEU A 488 -3.65 -13.52 4.48
CA LEU A 488 -5.08 -13.19 4.57
C LEU A 488 -5.97 -14.20 3.82
N LYS A 489 -5.52 -14.75 2.69
CA LYS A 489 -6.21 -15.82 1.95
C LYS A 489 -6.40 -17.10 2.79
N THR A 490 -5.56 -17.32 3.80
CA THR A 490 -5.57 -18.52 4.65
C THR A 490 -6.62 -18.44 5.78
N ASP A 491 -7.08 -17.24 6.14
CA ASP A 491 -8.17 -17.05 7.09
C ASP A 491 -9.53 -17.32 6.42
N GLU A 492 -10.13 -18.48 6.74
CA GLU A 492 -11.44 -18.93 6.25
C GLU A 492 -12.59 -17.97 6.57
N LYS A 493 -12.46 -17.11 7.59
CA LYS A 493 -13.49 -16.10 7.93
C LYS A 493 -13.43 -14.87 7.03
N SER A 494 -12.26 -14.60 6.46
CA SER A 494 -12.03 -13.40 5.66
C SER A 494 -12.68 -13.49 4.27
N ILE A 495 -13.04 -12.34 3.72
CA ILE A 495 -13.47 -12.25 2.30
C ILE A 495 -12.29 -12.56 1.36
N ALA A 496 -11.04 -12.42 1.82
CA ALA A 496 -9.85 -12.81 1.07
C ALA A 496 -9.70 -14.33 0.87
N SER A 497 -10.42 -15.17 1.63
CA SER A 497 -10.51 -16.62 1.37
C SER A 497 -11.09 -16.95 -0.01
N TYR A 498 -11.80 -16.01 -0.66
CA TYR A 498 -12.25 -16.14 -2.05
C TYR A 498 -11.13 -15.93 -3.10
N ILE A 499 -9.92 -15.55 -2.70
CA ILE A 499 -8.75 -15.55 -3.60
C ILE A 499 -8.31 -17.02 -3.81
N GLY A 500 -8.32 -17.47 -5.05
CA GLY A 500 -7.93 -18.84 -5.43
C GLY A 500 -6.42 -18.98 -5.59
N GLU A 501 -5.84 -18.09 -6.39
CA GLU A 501 -4.48 -18.19 -6.91
C GLU A 501 -3.88 -16.78 -6.91
N ILE A 502 -2.64 -16.67 -6.43
CA ILE A 502 -1.84 -15.45 -6.44
C ILE A 502 -0.67 -15.76 -7.36
N ARG A 503 -0.45 -14.94 -8.39
CA ARG A 503 0.70 -15.07 -9.29
C ARG A 503 1.33 -13.72 -9.49
N ASP A 504 2.65 -13.68 -9.54
CA ASP A 504 3.33 -12.56 -10.15
C ASP A 504 3.56 -12.88 -11.62
N GLU A 505 3.04 -12.02 -12.50
CA GLU A 505 3.21 -12.08 -13.95
C GLU A 505 3.92 -10.79 -14.44
N SER A 506 4.71 -10.16 -13.55
CA SER A 506 5.58 -9.02 -13.84
C SER A 506 6.72 -9.41 -14.77
N ASP A 507 7.04 -8.54 -15.73
CA ASP A 507 8.12 -8.75 -16.70
C ASP A 507 8.97 -7.47 -16.89
N ARG A 508 9.82 -7.44 -17.94
CA ARG A 508 10.62 -6.25 -18.29
C ARG A 508 9.79 -5.09 -18.87
N ASN A 509 8.53 -5.31 -19.22
CA ASN A 509 7.63 -4.31 -19.80
C ASN A 509 6.73 -3.66 -18.73
N GLY A 510 6.45 -4.36 -17.62
CA GLY A 510 5.80 -3.78 -16.45
C GLY A 510 5.49 -4.77 -15.33
N MET A 511 5.15 -4.20 -14.17
CA MET A 511 4.64 -4.95 -13.02
C MET A 511 3.20 -5.42 -13.28
N ARG A 512 2.91 -6.71 -13.03
CA ARG A 512 1.56 -7.27 -13.18
C ARG A 512 1.32 -8.46 -12.24
N ALA A 513 0.93 -8.17 -10.99
CA ALA A 513 0.52 -9.21 -10.04
C ALA A 513 -0.98 -9.53 -10.16
N VAL A 514 -1.33 -10.82 -10.24
CA VAL A 514 -2.67 -11.34 -10.51
C VAL A 514 -3.24 -12.06 -9.30
N LEU A 515 -4.41 -11.62 -8.84
CA LEU A 515 -5.22 -12.27 -7.81
C LEU A 515 -6.46 -12.87 -8.48
N ARG A 516 -6.45 -14.17 -8.76
CA ARG A 516 -7.57 -14.89 -9.39
C ARG A 516 -8.62 -15.25 -8.34
N ILE A 517 -9.89 -14.96 -8.62
CA ILE A 517 -10.99 -15.12 -7.66
C ILE A 517 -11.75 -16.44 -7.90
N LYS A 518 -12.13 -17.11 -6.80
CA LYS A 518 -12.97 -18.32 -6.78
C LYS A 518 -14.43 -17.96 -7.13
N LYS A 519 -15.15 -18.88 -7.78
CA LYS A 519 -16.58 -18.69 -8.08
C LYS A 519 -17.37 -18.35 -6.81
N GLY A 520 -18.13 -17.25 -6.86
CA GLY A 520 -18.93 -16.73 -5.75
C GLY A 520 -18.32 -15.56 -4.97
N GLY A 521 -17.03 -15.23 -5.17
CA GLY A 521 -16.43 -14.02 -4.61
C GLY A 521 -16.72 -12.77 -5.46
N ASN A 522 -17.13 -11.66 -4.84
CA ASN A 522 -17.28 -10.37 -5.52
C ASN A 522 -15.90 -9.64 -5.59
N PRO A 523 -15.36 -9.33 -6.78
CA PRO A 523 -14.05 -8.69 -6.91
C PRO A 523 -13.93 -7.30 -6.29
N GLU A 524 -14.97 -6.48 -6.36
CA GLU A 524 -14.97 -5.11 -5.85
C GLU A 524 -14.89 -5.11 -4.32
N LYS A 525 -15.66 -6.00 -3.67
CA LYS A 525 -15.61 -6.19 -2.21
C LYS A 525 -14.28 -6.78 -1.72
N ILE A 526 -13.71 -7.72 -2.47
CA ILE A 526 -12.36 -8.24 -2.20
C ILE A 526 -11.35 -7.09 -2.29
N LEU A 527 -11.44 -6.24 -3.32
CA LEU A 527 -10.53 -5.11 -3.51
C LEU A 527 -10.67 -4.05 -2.39
N GLU A 528 -11.89 -3.68 -1.99
CA GLU A 528 -12.12 -2.78 -0.84
C GLU A 528 -11.57 -3.34 0.48
N TYR A 529 -11.72 -4.65 0.71
CA TYR A 529 -11.14 -5.32 1.88
C TYR A 529 -9.61 -5.27 1.85
N LEU A 530 -9.00 -5.59 0.70
CA LEU A 530 -7.55 -5.59 0.55
C LEU A 530 -6.95 -4.18 0.69
N TYR A 531 -7.62 -3.12 0.22
CA TYR A 531 -7.18 -1.73 0.48
C TYR A 531 -7.16 -1.39 1.97
N LYS A 532 -8.03 -1.99 2.80
CA LYS A 532 -8.08 -1.77 4.26
C LYS A 532 -7.11 -2.67 5.04
N ALA A 533 -6.86 -3.89 4.57
CA ALA A 533 -6.08 -4.91 5.28
C ALA A 533 -4.59 -4.96 4.87
N THR A 534 -4.21 -4.36 3.74
CA THR A 534 -2.87 -4.49 3.13
C THR A 534 -2.29 -3.14 2.70
N GLN A 535 -1.01 -3.12 2.30
CA GLN A 535 -0.34 -1.93 1.78
C GLN A 535 -0.75 -1.56 0.33
N LEU A 536 -1.86 -2.11 -0.20
CA LEU A 536 -2.46 -1.58 -1.44
C LEU A 536 -3.04 -0.17 -1.26
N GLU A 537 -3.29 0.29 -0.04
CA GLU A 537 -3.53 1.71 0.26
C GLU A 537 -2.63 2.13 1.44
N VAL A 538 -1.87 3.21 1.27
CA VAL A 538 -0.96 3.73 2.31
C VAL A 538 -1.15 5.22 2.57
N SER A 539 -0.76 5.62 3.78
CA SER A 539 -0.82 6.98 4.28
C SER A 539 0.55 7.65 4.16
N PHE A 540 0.79 8.42 3.09
CA PHE A 540 2.02 9.20 2.98
C PHE A 540 1.89 10.48 3.83
N GLY A 541 2.66 10.55 4.92
CA GLY A 541 2.73 11.73 5.79
C GLY A 541 3.71 12.76 5.24
N ILE A 542 3.21 13.87 4.71
CA ILE A 542 4.02 14.97 4.17
C ILE A 542 4.56 15.79 5.34
N ASN A 543 5.88 15.98 5.38
CA ASN A 543 6.57 16.78 6.40
C ASN A 543 7.78 17.48 5.77
N MET A 544 7.56 18.66 5.21
CA MET A 544 8.53 19.37 4.38
C MET A 544 9.51 20.19 5.22
N VAL A 545 10.50 19.50 5.79
CA VAL A 545 11.59 20.09 6.58
C VAL A 545 12.89 20.07 5.79
N ALA A 546 13.55 21.23 5.66
CA ALA A 546 14.85 21.36 5.01
C ALA A 546 15.72 22.39 5.74
N ILE A 547 17.03 22.35 5.52
CA ILE A 547 17.95 23.39 5.99
C ILE A 547 17.80 24.59 5.04
N ALA A 548 17.41 25.75 5.56
CA ALA A 548 17.20 26.96 4.79
C ALA A 548 17.74 28.17 5.54
N SER A 549 18.65 28.94 4.93
CA SER A 549 19.44 29.98 5.64
C SER A 549 20.22 29.43 6.83
N GLY A 550 20.80 28.23 6.69
CA GLY A 550 21.65 27.61 7.72
C GLY A 550 20.94 27.10 8.97
N LYS A 551 19.60 26.91 8.94
CA LYS A 551 18.83 26.30 10.04
C LYS A 551 17.71 25.39 9.51
N PRO A 552 17.35 24.30 10.22
CA PRO A 552 16.19 23.49 9.85
C PRO A 552 14.89 24.31 9.97
N LYS A 553 14.04 24.26 8.94
CA LYS A 553 12.72 24.91 8.89
C LYS A 553 11.70 23.98 8.26
N GLN A 554 10.47 23.97 8.78
CA GLN A 554 9.30 23.45 8.07
C GLN A 554 8.85 24.53 7.08
N LEU A 555 8.62 24.18 5.82
CA LEU A 555 8.40 25.12 4.70
C LEU A 555 7.19 24.73 3.85
N GLY A 556 6.39 25.70 3.42
CA GLY A 556 5.36 25.49 2.42
C GLY A 556 5.93 25.35 1.00
N LEU A 557 5.09 24.93 0.05
CA LEU A 557 5.47 24.77 -1.36
C LEU A 557 5.97 26.10 -1.97
N LEU A 558 5.31 27.21 -1.64
CA LEU A 558 5.72 28.55 -2.06
C LEU A 558 7.05 28.97 -1.44
N ASP A 559 7.30 28.63 -0.17
CA ASP A 559 8.55 28.99 0.50
C ASP A 559 9.74 28.28 -0.18
N ILE A 560 9.63 26.98 -0.44
CA ILE A 560 10.67 26.19 -1.12
C ILE A 560 10.95 26.76 -2.52
N ILE A 561 9.90 27.08 -3.28
CA ILE A 561 10.04 27.74 -4.59
C ILE A 561 10.72 29.11 -4.46
N SER A 562 10.42 29.89 -3.41
CA SER A 562 11.03 31.20 -3.19
C SER A 562 12.52 31.13 -2.87
N TYR A 563 12.95 30.21 -1.99
CA TYR A 563 14.36 29.96 -1.69
C TYR A 563 15.11 29.51 -2.95
N TYR A 564 14.55 28.55 -3.69
CA TYR A 564 15.13 28.06 -4.94
C TYR A 564 15.30 29.17 -5.99
N VAL A 565 14.28 30.01 -6.20
CA VAL A 565 14.33 31.13 -7.17
C VAL A 565 15.34 32.20 -6.77
N GLU A 566 15.50 32.46 -5.46
CA GLU A 566 16.48 33.41 -4.96
C GLU A 566 17.91 32.87 -5.13
N TYR A 567 18.13 31.59 -4.80
CA TYR A 567 19.41 30.89 -5.00
C TYR A 567 19.81 30.81 -6.48
N GLN A 568 18.89 30.43 -7.37
CA GLN A 568 19.16 30.42 -8.82
C GLN A 568 19.51 31.80 -9.35
N ARG A 569 18.90 32.88 -8.84
CA ARG A 569 19.31 34.24 -9.22
C ARG A 569 20.73 34.55 -8.74
N GLU A 570 21.11 34.11 -7.54
CA GLU A 570 22.48 34.26 -7.05
C GLU A 570 23.50 33.48 -7.88
N VAL A 571 23.24 32.21 -8.21
CA VAL A 571 24.07 31.39 -9.11
C VAL A 571 24.25 32.09 -10.46
N ILE A 572 23.17 32.62 -11.06
CA ILE A 572 23.25 33.41 -12.29
C ILE A 572 24.08 34.68 -12.09
N VAL A 573 23.96 35.40 -10.98
CA VAL A 573 24.76 36.62 -10.72
C VAL A 573 26.25 36.30 -10.55
N ARG A 574 26.59 35.23 -9.81
CA ARG A 574 27.96 34.76 -9.60
C ARG A 574 28.61 34.32 -10.92
N ARG A 575 27.92 33.45 -11.68
CA ARG A 575 28.36 33.02 -13.02
C ARG A 575 28.52 34.20 -13.98
N THR A 576 27.52 35.08 -14.07
CA THR A 576 27.56 36.28 -14.92
C THR A 576 28.75 37.15 -14.57
N LYS A 577 29.07 37.31 -13.28
CA LYS A 577 30.24 38.08 -12.84
C LYS A 577 31.55 37.40 -13.23
N PHE A 578 31.67 36.08 -13.03
CA PHE A 578 32.85 35.31 -13.42
C PHE A 578 33.10 35.43 -14.93
N ASP A 579 32.10 35.13 -15.75
CA ASP A 579 32.18 35.24 -17.22
C ASP A 579 32.50 36.68 -17.65
N LEU A 580 31.95 37.69 -16.97
CA LEU A 580 32.18 39.11 -17.26
C LEU A 580 33.61 39.56 -16.90
N ASP A 581 34.13 39.12 -15.75
CA ASP A 581 35.46 39.50 -15.30
C ASP A 581 36.53 38.75 -16.13
N VAL A 582 36.30 37.48 -16.52
CA VAL A 582 37.13 36.75 -17.49
C VAL A 582 37.11 37.43 -18.87
N ALA A 583 35.93 37.83 -19.38
CA ALA A 583 35.81 38.50 -20.67
C ALA A 583 36.53 39.86 -20.68
N LYS A 584 36.42 40.65 -19.60
CA LYS A 584 37.17 41.91 -19.43
C LYS A 584 38.68 41.69 -19.40
N ASP A 585 39.17 40.74 -18.60
CA ASP A 585 40.60 40.44 -18.49
C ASP A 585 41.16 40.00 -19.86
N ARG A 586 40.40 39.20 -20.62
CA ARG A 586 40.75 38.78 -21.98
C ARG A 586 40.74 39.95 -22.96
N ALA A 587 39.69 40.77 -22.98
CA ALA A 587 39.59 41.94 -23.86
C ALA A 587 40.74 42.92 -23.62
N HIS A 588 41.05 43.19 -22.34
CA HIS A 588 42.16 44.04 -21.90
C HIS A 588 43.52 43.51 -22.40
N ILE A 589 43.77 42.19 -22.37
CA ILE A 589 44.95 41.60 -22.99
C ILE A 589 44.96 41.81 -24.51
N VAL A 590 43.84 41.56 -25.20
CA VAL A 590 43.76 41.69 -26.67
C VAL A 590 43.96 43.14 -27.13
N GLU A 591 43.45 44.14 -26.40
CA GLU A 591 43.73 45.56 -26.66
C GLU A 591 45.22 45.88 -26.53
N GLY A 592 45.90 45.34 -25.50
CA GLY A 592 47.35 45.51 -25.35
C GLY A 592 48.13 44.91 -26.52
N LEU A 593 47.74 43.71 -26.97
CA LEU A 593 48.36 43.05 -28.13
C LEU A 593 48.15 43.86 -29.42
N LEU A 594 46.94 44.37 -29.69
CA LEU A 594 46.67 45.18 -30.87
C LEU A 594 47.46 46.51 -30.87
N ILE A 595 47.57 47.18 -29.71
CA ILE A 595 48.44 48.37 -29.55
C ILE A 595 49.90 48.03 -29.86
N ALA A 596 50.41 46.89 -29.39
CA ALA A 596 51.78 46.46 -29.65
C ALA A 596 52.03 46.08 -31.11
N ILE A 597 51.08 45.40 -31.76
CA ILE A 597 51.14 45.02 -33.18
C ILE A 597 51.19 46.27 -34.07
N GLN A 598 50.33 47.26 -33.80
CA GLN A 598 50.32 48.54 -34.53
C GLN A 598 51.61 49.36 -34.38
N ASN A 599 52.42 49.09 -33.34
CA ASN A 599 53.66 49.82 -33.02
C ASN A 599 54.90 48.89 -32.97
N ILE A 600 54.88 47.77 -33.69
CA ILE A 600 55.79 46.64 -33.47
C ILE A 600 57.28 47.01 -33.58
N ASP A 601 57.67 47.89 -34.50
CA ASP A 601 59.06 48.36 -34.64
C ASP A 601 59.56 49.13 -33.41
N GLU A 602 58.68 49.82 -32.69
CA GLU A 602 59.03 50.50 -31.44
C GLU A 602 59.03 49.53 -30.25
N VAL A 603 58.07 48.59 -30.20
CA VAL A 603 58.04 47.51 -29.20
C VAL A 603 59.33 46.68 -29.26
N VAL A 604 59.71 46.19 -30.44
CA VAL A 604 60.96 45.44 -30.66
C VAL A 604 62.20 46.28 -30.34
N ARG A 605 62.19 47.58 -30.66
CA ARG A 605 63.28 48.52 -30.32
C ARG A 605 63.43 48.72 -28.81
N ILE A 606 62.33 48.77 -28.06
CA ILE A 606 62.36 48.89 -26.59
C ILE A 606 62.88 47.59 -25.97
N ILE A 607 62.38 46.43 -26.42
CA ILE A 607 62.83 45.11 -25.95
C ILE A 607 64.34 44.95 -26.20
N LYS A 608 64.80 45.17 -27.44
CA LYS A 608 66.23 45.04 -27.81
C LYS A 608 67.17 46.10 -27.21
N LYS A 609 66.66 47.15 -26.56
CA LYS A 609 67.45 48.18 -25.86
C LYS A 609 67.39 48.06 -24.34
N SER A 610 66.74 47.04 -23.80
CA SER A 610 66.59 46.83 -22.36
C SER A 610 67.45 45.66 -21.91
N ALA A 611 68.12 45.79 -20.77
CA ALA A 611 69.08 44.79 -20.27
C ALA A 611 68.38 43.59 -19.61
N THR A 612 67.13 43.74 -19.17
CA THR A 612 66.33 42.68 -18.55
C THR A 612 64.89 42.69 -19.06
N THR A 613 64.19 41.56 -18.91
CA THR A 613 62.74 41.45 -19.16
C THR A 613 61.92 42.38 -18.26
N THR A 614 62.36 42.60 -17.02
CA THR A 614 61.72 43.52 -16.07
C THR A 614 61.82 44.98 -16.54
N GLU A 615 63.01 45.40 -17.00
CA GLU A 615 63.21 46.72 -17.59
C GLU A 615 62.42 46.89 -18.89
N ALA A 616 62.41 45.87 -19.76
CA ALA A 616 61.61 45.88 -20.99
C ALA A 616 60.11 46.03 -20.68
N LYS A 617 59.59 45.25 -19.73
CA LYS A 617 58.20 45.33 -19.27
C LYS A 617 57.87 46.74 -18.79
N GLN A 618 58.70 47.32 -17.91
CA GLN A 618 58.44 48.64 -17.36
C GLN A 618 58.47 49.74 -18.44
N ARG A 619 59.47 49.74 -19.32
CA ARG A 619 59.55 50.70 -20.44
C ARG A 619 58.38 50.59 -21.42
N LEU A 620 57.86 49.37 -21.67
CA LEU A 620 56.65 49.17 -22.49
C LEU A 620 55.40 49.74 -21.81
N ARG A 621 55.24 49.54 -20.49
CA ARG A 621 54.16 50.15 -19.69
C ARG A 621 54.21 51.67 -19.77
N ASP A 622 55.36 52.27 -19.51
CA ASP A 622 55.52 53.72 -19.45
C ASP A 622 55.37 54.39 -20.83
N ARG A 623 55.83 53.73 -21.90
CA ARG A 623 55.70 54.24 -23.28
C ARG A 623 54.28 54.18 -23.81
N PHE A 624 53.60 53.05 -23.66
CA PHE A 624 52.30 52.78 -24.30
C PHE A 624 51.11 52.85 -23.32
N LYS A 625 51.35 53.26 -22.06
CA LYS A 625 50.37 53.32 -20.96
C LYS A 625 49.71 51.97 -20.65
N LEU A 626 50.47 50.88 -20.81
CA LEU A 626 49.99 49.52 -20.63
C LEU A 626 50.00 49.10 -19.15
N SER A 627 49.05 48.24 -18.79
CA SER A 627 49.08 47.49 -17.53
C SER A 627 50.21 46.46 -17.50
N GLU A 628 50.50 45.91 -16.32
CA GLU A 628 51.51 44.87 -16.19
C GLU A 628 51.12 43.56 -16.90
N LYS A 629 49.85 43.14 -16.80
CA LYS A 629 49.29 41.97 -17.50
C LYS A 629 49.49 42.09 -19.03
N GLN A 630 49.17 43.25 -19.60
CA GLN A 630 49.35 43.51 -21.04
C GLN A 630 50.82 43.49 -21.44
N ALA A 631 51.68 44.20 -20.69
CA ALA A 631 53.11 44.27 -20.99
C ALA A 631 53.80 42.89 -20.89
N GLN A 632 53.33 42.02 -19.99
CA GLN A 632 53.75 40.61 -19.94
C GLN A 632 53.30 39.86 -21.20
N ALA A 633 52.01 39.90 -21.54
CA ALA A 633 51.47 39.22 -22.72
C ALA A 633 52.11 39.65 -24.06
N ILE A 634 52.60 40.89 -24.14
CA ILE A 634 53.36 41.40 -25.29
C ILE A 634 54.78 40.82 -25.35
N LEU A 635 55.44 40.60 -24.21
CA LEU A 635 56.74 39.90 -24.15
C LEU A 635 56.60 38.42 -24.51
N ASP A 636 55.48 37.80 -24.13
CA ASP A 636 55.15 36.40 -24.43
C ASP A 636 54.59 36.20 -25.86
N MET A 637 54.46 37.28 -26.65
CA MET A 637 53.86 37.25 -27.98
C MET A 637 54.78 36.56 -29.00
N ARG A 638 54.33 35.41 -29.54
CA ARG A 638 55.01 34.71 -30.64
C ARG A 638 54.92 35.52 -31.94
N LEU A 639 56.04 35.61 -32.69
CA LEU A 639 56.15 36.36 -33.97
C LEU A 639 55.07 35.99 -35.00
N ALA A 640 54.54 34.77 -34.97
CA ALA A 640 53.44 34.33 -35.85
C ALA A 640 52.15 35.17 -35.71
N ARG A 641 51.93 35.85 -34.57
CA ARG A 641 50.79 36.76 -34.35
C ARG A 641 50.86 38.06 -35.18
N LEU A 642 52.00 38.34 -35.82
CA LEU A 642 52.19 39.51 -36.68
C LEU A 642 51.65 39.31 -38.12
N VAL A 643 51.18 38.10 -38.46
CA VAL A 643 50.54 37.82 -39.76
C VAL A 643 49.15 38.48 -39.79
N ASN A 644 48.83 39.23 -40.85
CA ASN A 644 47.56 39.99 -40.97
C ASN A 644 46.29 39.19 -40.60
N LEU A 645 46.22 37.90 -40.95
CA LEU A 645 45.10 37.03 -40.59
C LEU A 645 44.93 36.86 -39.06
N GLU A 646 46.02 36.83 -38.30
CA GLU A 646 45.99 36.80 -36.84
C GLU A 646 45.59 38.16 -36.24
N ILE A 647 45.96 39.27 -36.90
CA ILE A 647 45.52 40.62 -36.51
C ILE A 647 44.00 40.73 -36.66
N THR A 648 43.44 40.38 -37.81
CA THR A 648 41.99 40.41 -38.04
C THR A 648 41.22 39.46 -37.12
N LYS A 649 41.80 38.30 -36.75
CA LYS A 649 41.23 37.44 -35.69
C LYS A 649 41.19 38.15 -34.33
N LEU A 650 42.24 38.86 -33.94
CA LEU A 650 42.28 39.61 -32.67
C LEU A 650 41.31 40.81 -32.67
N GLU A 651 41.14 41.49 -33.80
CA GLU A 651 40.15 42.56 -33.96
C GLU A 651 38.71 42.02 -33.84
N GLN A 652 38.41 40.88 -34.47
CA GLN A 652 37.12 40.21 -34.36
C GLN A 652 36.88 39.63 -32.96
N GLU A 653 37.88 39.00 -32.34
CA GLU A 653 37.84 38.52 -30.95
C GLU A 653 37.54 39.67 -29.99
N LEU A 654 38.19 40.82 -30.14
CA LEU A 654 37.93 42.00 -29.31
C LEU A 654 36.51 42.56 -29.51
N LYS A 655 35.97 42.51 -30.74
CA LYS A 655 34.59 42.91 -31.03
C LYS A 655 33.59 42.00 -30.33
N GLU A 656 33.74 40.69 -30.49
CA GLU A 656 32.89 39.68 -29.86
C GLU A 656 32.95 39.75 -28.32
N LEU A 657 34.15 39.96 -27.76
CA LEU A 657 34.33 40.18 -26.33
C LEU A 657 33.63 41.46 -25.85
N LYS A 658 33.62 42.55 -26.63
CA LYS A 658 32.91 43.78 -26.26
C LYS A 658 31.39 43.61 -26.29
N GLU A 659 30.86 42.96 -27.32
CA GLU A 659 29.44 42.61 -27.40
C GLU A 659 29.02 41.67 -26.24
N LEU A 660 29.88 40.73 -25.87
CA LEU A 660 29.69 39.84 -24.71
C LEU A 660 29.74 40.61 -23.37
N ILE A 661 30.72 41.50 -23.18
CA ILE A 661 30.86 42.33 -21.97
C ILE A 661 29.63 43.23 -21.79
N GLU A 662 29.11 43.84 -22.87
CA GLU A 662 27.89 44.65 -22.82
C GLU A 662 26.69 43.80 -22.38
N LYS A 663 26.48 42.64 -23.02
CA LYS A 663 25.40 41.69 -22.68
C LYS A 663 25.48 41.20 -21.23
N LEU A 664 26.64 40.79 -20.77
CA LEU A 664 26.84 40.31 -19.39
C LEU A 664 26.70 41.45 -18.38
N THR A 665 27.16 42.67 -18.69
CA THR A 665 26.96 43.86 -17.85
C THR A 665 25.48 44.23 -17.72
N ALA A 666 24.71 44.13 -18.81
CA ALA A 666 23.27 44.35 -18.79
C ALA A 666 22.53 43.34 -17.89
N ILE A 667 22.89 42.04 -17.96
CA ILE A 667 22.36 41.00 -17.07
C ILE A 667 22.77 41.27 -15.61
N TYR A 668 24.05 41.52 -15.35
CA TYR A 668 24.57 41.77 -14.00
C TYR A 668 23.87 42.96 -13.31
N ASN A 669 23.60 44.04 -14.04
CA ASN A 669 22.97 45.24 -13.48
C ASN A 669 21.43 45.17 -13.39
N SER A 670 20.76 44.19 -14.03
CA SER A 670 19.29 44.16 -14.14
C SER A 670 18.68 42.91 -13.52
N LYS A 671 18.08 43.07 -12.33
CA LYS A 671 17.34 42.00 -11.62
C LYS A 671 16.25 41.35 -12.49
N ARG A 672 15.62 42.12 -13.38
CA ARG A 672 14.63 41.62 -14.35
C ARG A 672 15.26 40.71 -15.41
N LEU A 673 16.46 41.06 -15.91
CA LEU A 673 17.17 40.20 -16.86
C LEU A 673 17.69 38.93 -16.19
N GLN A 674 18.21 39.02 -14.95
CA GLN A 674 18.62 37.84 -14.17
C GLN A 674 17.49 36.80 -14.04
N TYR A 675 16.30 37.23 -13.59
CA TYR A 675 15.13 36.33 -13.52
C TYR A 675 14.66 35.85 -14.91
N SER A 676 14.78 36.68 -15.96
CA SER A 676 14.50 36.24 -17.33
C SER A 676 15.47 35.15 -17.81
N THR A 677 16.75 35.25 -17.46
CA THR A 677 17.78 34.23 -17.74
C THR A 677 17.48 32.93 -17.00
N VAL A 678 17.16 33.00 -15.68
CA VAL A 678 16.69 31.83 -14.90
C VAL A 678 15.49 31.16 -15.59
N LYS A 679 14.47 31.94 -15.98
CA LYS A 679 13.29 31.43 -16.69
C LYS A 679 13.65 30.73 -18.01
N THR A 680 14.48 31.35 -18.85
CA THR A 680 14.89 30.76 -20.15
C THR A 680 15.69 29.48 -19.96
N GLU A 681 16.60 29.45 -18.98
CA GLU A 681 17.42 28.27 -18.68
C GLU A 681 16.58 27.10 -18.13
N LEU A 682 15.62 27.38 -17.24
CA LEU A 682 14.66 26.38 -16.74
C LEU A 682 13.76 25.82 -17.84
N ILE A 683 13.25 26.67 -18.75
CA ILE A 683 12.43 26.21 -19.88
C ILE A 683 13.23 25.31 -20.83
N ALA A 684 14.52 25.59 -21.05
CA ALA A 684 15.39 24.71 -21.84
C ALA A 684 15.60 23.34 -21.17
N ILE A 685 15.78 23.29 -19.84
CA ILE A 685 15.86 22.04 -19.07
C ILE A 685 14.54 21.26 -19.16
N LYS A 686 13.39 21.92 -18.95
CA LYS A 686 12.07 21.31 -19.11
C LYS A 686 11.91 20.70 -20.51
N ASN A 687 12.20 21.44 -21.56
CA ASN A 687 12.01 20.98 -22.93
C ASN A 687 12.91 19.78 -23.31
N LYS A 688 13.99 19.55 -22.56
CA LYS A 688 14.90 18.41 -22.75
C LYS A 688 14.60 17.19 -21.86
N PHE A 689 14.03 17.40 -20.67
CA PHE A 689 13.92 16.36 -19.63
C PHE A 689 12.51 16.16 -19.04
N SER A 690 11.50 16.92 -19.47
CA SER A 690 10.13 16.81 -18.95
C SER A 690 9.47 15.50 -19.37
N ASN A 691 9.17 14.66 -18.39
CA ASN A 691 8.44 13.40 -18.57
C ASN A 691 6.95 13.56 -18.22
N PRO A 692 6.04 12.76 -18.81
CA PRO A 692 4.64 12.72 -18.37
C PRO A 692 4.51 12.33 -16.89
N ARG A 693 3.42 12.77 -16.28
CA ARG A 693 2.98 12.39 -14.93
C ARG A 693 2.69 10.89 -14.86
N ARG A 694 3.19 10.21 -13.81
CA ARG A 694 2.94 8.79 -13.52
C ARG A 694 1.75 8.64 -12.56
N SER A 695 1.72 9.39 -11.45
CA SER A 695 0.64 9.29 -10.45
C SER A 695 -0.65 9.98 -10.89
N ASN A 696 -1.74 9.22 -10.88
CA ASN A 696 -3.09 9.69 -11.19
C ASN A 696 -3.72 10.38 -9.97
N ILE A 697 -4.61 11.36 -10.19
CA ILE A 697 -5.17 12.19 -9.11
C ILE A 697 -6.70 12.06 -9.09
N THR A 698 -7.24 11.49 -8.02
CA THR A 698 -8.69 11.37 -7.78
C THR A 698 -9.10 12.30 -6.65
N LYS A 699 -10.12 13.13 -6.85
CA LYS A 699 -10.64 14.02 -5.80
C LYS A 699 -11.46 13.24 -4.79
N ALA A 700 -11.26 13.51 -3.50
CA ALA A 700 -12.13 12.99 -2.45
C ALA A 700 -13.60 13.38 -2.71
N GLY A 701 -14.50 12.40 -2.76
CA GLY A 701 -15.93 12.61 -3.07
C GLY A 701 -16.34 12.40 -4.54
N ALA A 702 -15.41 12.15 -5.47
CA ALA A 702 -15.74 11.86 -6.88
C ALA A 702 -16.31 10.43 -7.07
N LYS A 703 -17.57 10.22 -6.67
CA LYS A 703 -18.46 9.04 -6.83
C LYS A 703 -17.98 7.62 -6.42
N GLU A 704 -16.69 7.29 -6.48
CA GLU A 704 -16.17 5.93 -6.22
C GLU A 704 -15.41 5.79 -4.90
N VAL A 705 -15.12 6.90 -4.20
CA VAL A 705 -14.50 6.87 -2.86
C VAL A 705 -15.36 7.61 -1.85
N LYS A 706 -16.47 6.97 -1.45
CA LYS A 706 -16.95 7.14 -0.08
C LYS A 706 -15.97 6.38 0.82
N LYS A 707 -15.40 7.05 1.83
CA LYS A 707 -14.93 6.34 3.03
C LYS A 707 -16.17 5.78 3.73
N VAL A 708 -16.57 4.56 3.37
CA VAL A 708 -17.52 3.81 4.19
C VAL A 708 -16.73 3.34 5.41
N GLU A 709 -17.07 3.92 6.56
CA GLU A 709 -16.62 3.49 7.89
C GLU A 709 -17.31 2.15 8.25
N LEU A 710 -17.08 1.14 7.42
CA LEU A 710 -17.25 -0.26 7.81
C LEU A 710 -16.28 -0.50 8.95
N LYS A 711 -16.82 -0.64 10.16
CA LYS A 711 -16.14 -1.35 11.24
C LYS A 711 -15.80 -2.75 10.77
N VAL A 712 -14.74 -3.32 11.33
CA VAL A 712 -14.39 -4.73 11.09
C VAL A 712 -15.30 -5.60 11.96
N GLU A 713 -16.55 -5.71 11.52
CA GLU A 713 -17.56 -6.67 11.96
C GLU A 713 -17.90 -7.47 10.69
N ASP A 714 -17.79 -8.81 10.75
CA ASP A 714 -17.77 -9.69 9.57
C ASP A 714 -18.92 -9.38 8.59
N GLU A 715 -18.63 -9.11 7.32
CA GLU A 715 -19.69 -8.84 6.32
C GLU A 715 -20.33 -10.17 5.88
N ILE A 716 -21.18 -10.71 6.75
CA ILE A 716 -21.81 -12.03 6.60
C ILE A 716 -22.57 -12.10 5.28
N LEU A 717 -22.25 -13.13 4.49
CA LEU A 717 -22.97 -13.48 3.26
C LEU A 717 -24.48 -13.54 3.54
N SER A 718 -25.26 -12.74 2.82
CA SER A 718 -26.72 -12.82 2.89
C SER A 718 -27.19 -14.18 2.38
N ARG A 719 -27.92 -14.90 3.23
CA ARG A 719 -28.52 -16.21 2.97
C ARG A 719 -29.93 -16.20 3.53
N ASP A 720 -30.88 -16.76 2.77
CA ASP A 720 -32.23 -16.98 3.25
C ASP A 720 -32.24 -18.06 4.33
N VAL A 721 -32.76 -17.72 5.51
CA VAL A 721 -32.81 -18.60 6.68
C VAL A 721 -34.20 -18.55 7.33
N LEU A 722 -34.61 -19.70 7.84
CA LEU A 722 -35.71 -19.84 8.77
C LEU A 722 -35.16 -19.80 10.20
N VAL A 723 -35.47 -18.73 10.93
CA VAL A 723 -35.24 -18.65 12.38
C VAL A 723 -36.46 -19.25 13.09
N ALA A 724 -36.23 -20.22 13.97
CA ALA A 724 -37.30 -20.91 14.67
C ALA A 724 -37.03 -21.07 16.17
N ILE A 725 -38.11 -21.01 16.97
CA ILE A 725 -38.11 -21.39 18.40
C ILE A 725 -38.71 -22.79 18.50
N ALA A 726 -37.99 -23.73 19.10
CA ALA A 726 -38.46 -25.11 19.30
C ALA A 726 -39.17 -25.32 20.64
N ALA A 727 -39.88 -26.44 20.80
CA ALA A 727 -40.67 -26.76 22.01
C ALA A 727 -39.84 -27.18 23.24
N ASP A 728 -38.52 -27.29 23.09
CA ASP A 728 -37.53 -27.34 24.17
C ASP A 728 -37.01 -25.94 24.58
N ASN A 729 -37.64 -24.88 24.04
CA ASN A 729 -37.28 -23.46 24.16
C ASN A 729 -35.90 -23.09 23.57
N THR A 730 -35.33 -23.90 22.68
CA THR A 730 -34.10 -23.55 21.95
C THR A 730 -34.38 -22.74 20.68
N LEU A 731 -33.40 -21.94 20.24
CA LEU A 731 -33.40 -21.19 18.99
C LEU A 731 -32.60 -21.92 17.91
N LYS A 732 -33.07 -21.86 16.68
CA LYS A 732 -32.43 -22.42 15.49
C LYS A 732 -32.35 -21.38 14.38
N SER A 733 -31.24 -21.35 13.67
CA SER A 733 -31.18 -20.83 12.30
C SER A 733 -31.11 -22.04 11.36
N ILE A 734 -31.92 -22.05 10.30
CA ILE A 734 -32.04 -23.18 9.36
C ILE A 734 -32.01 -22.62 7.94
N PRO A 735 -30.96 -22.87 7.13
CA PRO A 735 -30.91 -22.42 5.74
C PRO A 735 -32.15 -22.86 4.94
N LEU A 736 -32.73 -21.96 4.14
CA LEU A 736 -34.02 -22.20 3.48
C LEU A 736 -34.01 -23.45 2.58
N LYS A 737 -32.88 -23.72 1.91
CA LYS A 737 -32.63 -24.96 1.15
C LYS A 737 -32.73 -26.22 2.01
N ASN A 738 -32.20 -26.20 3.24
CA ASN A 738 -32.28 -27.32 4.18
C ASN A 738 -33.71 -27.51 4.70
N TYR A 739 -34.47 -26.44 4.88
CA TYR A 739 -35.89 -26.50 5.24
C TYR A 739 -36.73 -27.15 4.12
N MET A 740 -36.60 -26.66 2.88
CA MET A 740 -37.33 -27.19 1.72
C MET A 740 -37.02 -28.67 1.43
N MET A 741 -35.81 -29.14 1.72
CA MET A 741 -35.40 -30.54 1.54
C MET A 741 -35.69 -31.45 2.75
N SER A 742 -36.32 -30.95 3.82
CA SER A 742 -36.52 -31.70 5.07
C SER A 742 -37.89 -32.36 5.18
N THR A 743 -37.91 -33.64 5.59
CA THR A 743 -39.16 -34.37 5.91
C THR A 743 -39.73 -33.90 7.24
N LYS A 744 -40.95 -33.33 7.19
CA LYS A 744 -41.62 -32.73 8.35
C LYS A 744 -42.42 -33.72 9.23
N ASP A 745 -42.59 -34.97 8.84
CA ASP A 745 -43.31 -35.95 9.67
C ASP A 745 -42.64 -36.18 11.03
N LEU A 746 -43.43 -36.15 12.11
CA LEU A 746 -42.99 -36.63 13.42
C LEU A 746 -42.96 -38.16 13.47
N THR A 747 -41.86 -38.71 13.96
CA THR A 747 -41.63 -40.15 14.18
C THR A 747 -41.62 -40.46 15.68
N SER A 748 -41.71 -41.73 16.05
CA SER A 748 -41.53 -42.21 17.43
C SER A 748 -40.14 -41.88 18.03
N THR A 749 -39.19 -41.46 17.19
CA THR A 749 -37.83 -41.02 17.55
C THR A 749 -37.65 -39.50 17.56
N SER A 750 -38.71 -38.71 17.27
CA SER A 750 -38.63 -37.25 17.24
C SER A 750 -38.69 -36.63 18.65
N ASN A 751 -37.93 -35.57 18.85
CA ASN A 751 -37.70 -34.89 20.13
C ASN A 751 -38.46 -33.56 20.21
N LEU A 752 -38.53 -32.94 21.40
CA LEU A 752 -39.11 -31.60 21.56
C LEU A 752 -38.40 -30.52 20.71
N SER A 753 -37.13 -30.73 20.36
CA SER A 753 -36.40 -29.91 19.39
C SER A 753 -37.06 -29.88 18.01
N ASP A 754 -37.82 -30.91 17.63
CA ASP A 754 -38.30 -31.12 16.27
C ASP A 754 -39.70 -30.49 16.05
N VAL A 755 -40.26 -29.86 17.09
CA VAL A 755 -41.54 -29.14 17.08
C VAL A 755 -41.25 -27.65 17.20
N HIS A 756 -41.62 -26.86 16.19
CA HIS A 756 -41.35 -25.42 16.15
C HIS A 756 -42.61 -24.62 16.57
N LEU A 757 -42.46 -23.72 17.55
CA LEU A 757 -43.52 -22.91 18.15
C LEU A 757 -43.69 -21.53 17.50
N THR A 758 -42.65 -21.04 16.84
CA THR A 758 -42.68 -19.83 16.01
C THR A 758 -41.60 -19.95 14.95
N GLU A 759 -41.95 -19.52 13.74
CA GLU A 759 -41.14 -19.52 12.53
C GLU A 759 -41.04 -18.09 11.99
N LEU A 760 -39.85 -17.69 11.55
CA LEU A 760 -39.54 -16.40 10.95
C LEU A 760 -38.60 -16.61 9.75
N PHE A 761 -39.12 -16.36 8.55
CA PHE A 761 -38.31 -16.32 7.33
C PHE A 761 -37.65 -14.94 7.22
N THR A 762 -36.32 -14.91 7.09
CA THR A 762 -35.50 -13.70 7.13
C THR A 762 -34.13 -14.00 6.48
N THR A 763 -33.22 -13.04 6.43
CA THR A 763 -31.84 -13.24 5.95
C THR A 763 -30.83 -13.13 7.09
N THR A 764 -29.66 -13.73 6.91
CA THR A 764 -28.52 -13.64 7.86
C THR A 764 -28.04 -12.21 8.13
N THR A 765 -28.28 -11.26 7.22
CA THR A 765 -27.93 -9.84 7.37
C THR A 765 -28.91 -9.04 8.24
N ASN A 766 -30.13 -9.55 8.42
CA ASN A 766 -31.19 -8.82 9.10
C ASN A 766 -31.07 -8.95 10.62
N LYS A 767 -31.75 -8.05 11.33
CA LYS A 767 -31.68 -7.95 12.80
C LYS A 767 -33.00 -8.38 13.43
N ALA A 768 -32.94 -9.18 14.49
CA ALA A 768 -34.11 -9.77 15.14
C ALA A 768 -34.25 -9.31 16.60
N LEU A 769 -35.51 -9.22 17.04
CA LEU A 769 -35.92 -9.01 18.42
C LEU A 769 -36.47 -10.34 18.98
N ILE A 770 -35.80 -10.88 20.00
CA ILE A 770 -36.25 -12.05 20.75
C ILE A 770 -36.85 -11.59 22.07
N PHE A 771 -38.14 -11.82 22.25
CA PHE A 771 -38.89 -11.51 23.47
C PHE A 771 -38.89 -12.72 24.40
N THR A 772 -38.57 -12.51 25.69
CA THR A 772 -38.42 -13.57 26.69
C THR A 772 -39.62 -13.71 27.62
N ASN A 773 -39.76 -14.87 28.27
CA ASN A 773 -40.75 -15.12 29.32
C ASN A 773 -40.72 -14.08 30.47
N LEU A 774 -39.53 -13.58 30.82
CA LEU A 774 -39.35 -12.55 31.87
C LEU A 774 -39.60 -11.11 31.37
N GLY A 775 -40.06 -10.94 30.12
CA GLY A 775 -40.47 -9.65 29.58
C GLY A 775 -39.31 -8.78 29.05
N ASN A 776 -38.13 -9.36 28.85
CA ASN A 776 -36.99 -8.68 28.22
C ASN A 776 -36.99 -8.90 26.70
N VAL A 777 -36.14 -8.14 26.02
CA VAL A 777 -35.87 -8.21 24.60
C VAL A 777 -34.36 -8.38 24.42
N VAL A 778 -33.98 -9.39 23.64
CA VAL A 778 -32.63 -9.56 23.13
C VAL A 778 -32.62 -9.10 21.68
N LYS A 779 -31.81 -8.09 21.36
CA LYS A 779 -31.60 -7.61 19.98
C LYS A 779 -30.32 -8.23 19.46
N ILE A 780 -30.44 -9.08 18.44
CA ILE A 780 -29.32 -9.78 17.81
C ILE A 780 -29.34 -9.61 16.30
N ASP A 781 -28.21 -9.91 15.69
CA ASP A 781 -28.11 -10.11 14.24
C ASP A 781 -28.39 -11.59 13.94
N VAL A 782 -29.13 -11.90 12.87
CA VAL A 782 -29.58 -13.29 12.61
C VAL A 782 -28.41 -14.26 12.44
N SER A 783 -27.28 -13.78 11.92
CA SER A 783 -25.99 -14.49 11.87
C SER A 783 -25.46 -15.01 13.22
N GLN A 784 -25.87 -14.41 14.35
CA GLN A 784 -25.42 -14.80 15.70
C GLN A 784 -26.16 -16.05 16.22
N ILE A 785 -27.19 -16.53 15.52
CA ILE A 785 -27.86 -17.80 15.81
C ILE A 785 -27.16 -18.91 15.04
N PRO A 786 -26.57 -19.93 15.69
CA PRO A 786 -25.88 -21.02 15.00
C PRO A 786 -26.76 -21.75 13.97
N GLU A 787 -26.21 -22.00 12.78
CA GLU A 787 -26.87 -22.79 11.74
C GLU A 787 -27.11 -24.24 12.20
N SER A 788 -28.26 -24.79 11.84
CA SER A 788 -28.75 -26.09 12.30
C SER A 788 -29.61 -26.78 11.23
N LYS A 789 -29.81 -28.09 11.39
CA LYS A 789 -30.75 -28.87 10.57
C LYS A 789 -32.15 -28.82 11.19
N TRP A 790 -33.21 -29.05 10.40
CA TRP A 790 -34.60 -29.09 10.88
C TRP A 790 -34.78 -29.96 12.13
N LYS A 791 -34.34 -31.23 12.09
CA LYS A 791 -34.30 -32.17 13.24
C LYS A 791 -32.97 -32.15 14.01
N GLY A 792 -32.28 -31.02 14.00
CA GLY A 792 -31.09 -30.79 14.82
C GLY A 792 -31.44 -30.25 16.21
N LYS A 793 -30.47 -30.28 17.14
CA LYS A 793 -30.58 -29.53 18.40
C LYS A 793 -30.47 -28.03 18.11
N GLY A 794 -31.29 -27.22 18.80
CA GLY A 794 -31.12 -25.76 18.80
C GLY A 794 -30.16 -25.28 19.89
N THR A 795 -29.93 -23.97 19.91
CA THR A 795 -29.06 -23.26 20.86
C THR A 795 -29.90 -22.60 21.95
N GLN A 796 -29.47 -22.70 23.22
CA GLN A 796 -30.11 -21.98 24.32
C GLN A 796 -29.85 -20.47 24.22
N LEU A 797 -30.85 -19.64 24.52
CA LEU A 797 -30.77 -18.18 24.39
C LEU A 797 -29.60 -17.57 25.20
N LYS A 798 -29.29 -18.13 26.38
CA LYS A 798 -28.14 -17.75 27.22
C LYS A 798 -26.78 -17.93 26.52
N ASN A 799 -26.65 -18.87 25.59
CA ASN A 799 -25.42 -19.09 24.83
C ASN A 799 -25.25 -18.08 23.68
N ILE A 800 -26.36 -17.48 23.22
CA ILE A 800 -26.37 -16.40 22.22
C ILE A 800 -26.18 -15.04 22.91
N CYS A 801 -26.77 -14.85 24.10
CA CYS A 801 -26.62 -13.65 24.90
C CYS A 801 -26.29 -13.98 26.37
N ASN A 802 -25.04 -13.71 26.77
CA ASN A 802 -24.54 -13.96 28.13
C ASN A 802 -25.19 -13.11 29.26
N LYS A 803 -26.09 -12.18 28.93
CA LYS A 803 -26.84 -11.34 29.89
C LYS A 803 -28.21 -11.92 30.25
N VAL A 804 -28.65 -12.96 29.56
CA VAL A 804 -29.91 -13.66 29.78
C VAL A 804 -29.80 -14.56 31.02
N LEU A 805 -30.85 -14.58 31.85
CA LEU A 805 -30.86 -15.39 33.07
C LEU A 805 -31.00 -16.89 32.77
N VAL A 806 -30.72 -17.75 33.75
CA VAL A 806 -30.71 -19.22 33.54
C VAL A 806 -32.10 -19.76 33.18
N ASP A 807 -33.14 -19.25 33.85
CA ASP A 807 -34.55 -19.64 33.64
C ASP A 807 -35.27 -18.72 32.63
N GLU A 808 -34.51 -17.93 31.86
CA GLU A 808 -35.02 -16.99 30.87
C GLU A 808 -34.93 -17.58 29.46
N TYR A 809 -36.08 -17.68 28.80
CA TYR A 809 -36.23 -18.42 27.55
C TYR A 809 -37.05 -17.64 26.50
N PRO A 810 -36.84 -17.90 25.19
CA PRO A 810 -37.46 -17.17 24.10
C PRO A 810 -38.94 -17.56 23.95
N VAL A 811 -39.81 -16.55 23.88
CA VAL A 811 -41.27 -16.69 23.68
C VAL A 811 -41.68 -16.27 22.27
N LYS A 812 -41.02 -15.25 21.71
CA LYS A 812 -41.24 -14.79 20.34
C LYS A 812 -39.95 -14.29 19.71
N VAL A 813 -39.79 -14.51 18.41
CA VAL A 813 -38.81 -13.81 17.57
C VAL A 813 -39.56 -13.02 16.49
N LEU A 814 -39.15 -11.78 16.26
CA LEU A 814 -39.65 -10.90 15.20
C LEU A 814 -38.47 -10.19 14.52
N GLU A 815 -38.52 -10.03 13.20
CA GLU A 815 -37.56 -9.24 12.42
C GLU A 815 -37.79 -7.74 12.63
N ILE A 816 -36.73 -6.92 12.64
CA ILE A 816 -36.83 -5.46 12.60
C ILE A 816 -37.06 -5.04 11.13
N PRO A 817 -38.25 -4.54 10.75
CA PRO A 817 -38.55 -4.16 9.37
C PRO A 817 -37.91 -2.82 8.99
N GLU A 818 -37.65 -2.62 7.70
CA GLU A 818 -37.02 -1.41 7.15
C GLU A 818 -37.76 -0.10 7.51
N SER A 819 -39.10 -0.14 7.54
CA SER A 819 -39.93 0.93 8.10
C SER A 819 -40.67 0.45 9.35
N LEU A 820 -40.54 1.24 10.41
CA LEU A 820 -41.20 1.07 11.71
C LEU A 820 -42.51 1.86 11.82
N GLU A 821 -42.80 2.73 10.85
CA GLU A 821 -43.93 3.66 10.90
C GLU A 821 -45.28 2.94 10.99
N ASN A 822 -46.19 3.50 11.81
CA ASN A 822 -47.56 3.03 12.03
C ASN A 822 -47.72 1.57 12.50
N LYS A 823 -46.62 0.88 12.84
CA LYS A 823 -46.63 -0.49 13.37
C LYS A 823 -46.64 -0.48 14.90
N ASN A 824 -47.46 -1.35 15.48
CA ASN A 824 -47.53 -1.58 16.92
C ASN A 824 -47.29 -3.05 17.26
N LEU A 825 -46.86 -3.31 18.49
CA LEU A 825 -46.70 -4.62 19.09
C LEU A 825 -47.69 -4.83 20.24
N LEU A 826 -48.32 -6.00 20.24
CA LEU A 826 -49.19 -6.52 21.29
C LEU A 826 -48.43 -7.53 22.15
N PHE A 827 -48.41 -7.30 23.46
CA PHE A 827 -47.82 -8.19 24.45
C PHE A 827 -48.93 -8.79 25.31
N TYR A 828 -48.87 -10.10 25.54
CA TYR A 828 -49.85 -10.82 26.35
C TYR A 828 -49.17 -11.54 27.51
N THR A 829 -49.80 -11.54 28.68
CA THR A 829 -49.21 -12.07 29.93
C THR A 829 -50.05 -13.16 30.60
N LYS A 830 -49.40 -13.98 31.41
CA LYS A 830 -49.96 -15.12 32.17
C LYS A 830 -51.02 -14.69 33.19
N GLN A 831 -50.84 -13.52 33.82
CA GLN A 831 -51.85 -12.88 34.70
C GLN A 831 -52.94 -12.10 33.94
N GLY A 832 -52.99 -12.19 32.60
CA GLY A 832 -54.09 -11.67 31.79
C GLY A 832 -54.06 -10.16 31.54
N LEU A 833 -52.89 -9.53 31.66
CA LEU A 833 -52.63 -8.18 31.16
C LEU A 833 -52.35 -8.22 29.64
N ILE A 834 -52.79 -7.18 28.94
CA ILE A 834 -52.48 -6.88 27.54
C ILE A 834 -51.85 -5.50 27.46
N LYS A 835 -50.80 -5.35 26.65
CA LYS A 835 -50.14 -4.07 26.39
C LYS A 835 -50.04 -3.85 24.88
N LEU A 836 -50.39 -2.66 24.42
CA LEU A 836 -50.11 -2.17 23.08
C LEU A 836 -48.96 -1.15 23.16
N SER A 837 -47.99 -1.22 22.24
CA SER A 837 -46.81 -0.34 22.18
C SER A 837 -46.48 -0.04 20.72
N THR A 838 -45.83 1.08 20.40
CA THR A 838 -45.23 1.23 19.06
C THR A 838 -44.12 0.21 18.86
N TYR A 839 -43.87 -0.15 17.60
CA TYR A 839 -42.75 -1.03 17.23
C TYR A 839 -41.42 -0.34 17.52
N GLU A 840 -41.32 0.96 17.21
CA GLU A 840 -40.15 1.81 17.45
C GLU A 840 -39.70 1.82 18.93
N ASP A 841 -40.64 1.92 19.90
CA ASP A 841 -40.34 1.84 21.34
C ASP A 841 -39.58 0.56 21.73
N SER A 842 -39.75 -0.49 20.93
CA SER A 842 -39.17 -1.82 21.10
C SER A 842 -37.86 -2.02 20.30
N VAL A 843 -37.34 -1.01 19.60
CA VAL A 843 -36.06 -1.07 18.87
C VAL A 843 -35.00 -0.22 19.59
N VAL A 844 -34.47 -0.73 20.71
CA VAL A 844 -33.46 0.00 21.50
C VAL A 844 -32.04 -0.26 20.99
N ASN A 845 -31.13 0.71 21.12
CA ASN A 845 -29.70 0.54 20.85
C ASN A 845 -28.94 -0.16 22.01
N LYS A 846 -29.51 -1.24 22.55
CA LYS A 846 -28.92 -2.12 23.57
C LYS A 846 -29.18 -3.56 23.15
N LEU A 847 -28.24 -4.47 23.44
CA LEU A 847 -28.37 -5.89 23.08
C LEU A 847 -29.35 -6.66 23.99
N TYR A 848 -29.51 -6.24 25.26
CA TYR A 848 -30.46 -6.81 26.23
C TYR A 848 -31.12 -5.69 27.04
N TYR A 849 -32.45 -5.67 27.11
CA TYR A 849 -33.24 -4.63 27.80
C TYR A 849 -34.69 -5.06 28.07
N GLN A 850 -35.34 -4.44 29.05
CA GLN A 850 -36.75 -4.72 29.38
C GLN A 850 -37.71 -4.22 28.28
N GLY A 851 -38.59 -5.12 27.80
CA GLY A 851 -39.63 -4.88 26.78
C GLY A 851 -41.04 -4.69 27.34
N ILE A 852 -41.32 -5.26 28.51
CA ILE A 852 -42.55 -5.06 29.31
C ILE A 852 -42.19 -5.15 30.79
N LYS A 853 -42.83 -4.36 31.65
CA LYS A 853 -42.68 -4.51 33.11
C LYS A 853 -43.71 -5.51 33.65
N LEU A 854 -43.27 -6.75 33.85
CA LEU A 854 -44.06 -7.80 34.49
C LEU A 854 -44.21 -7.56 36.01
N LYS A 855 -45.08 -8.36 36.64
CA LYS A 855 -45.25 -8.45 38.09
C LYS A 855 -44.53 -9.69 38.63
N GLU A 856 -44.46 -9.78 39.96
CA GLU A 856 -44.21 -11.04 40.66
C GLU A 856 -45.22 -12.11 40.20
N ASP A 857 -44.73 -13.32 39.95
CA ASP A 857 -45.44 -14.47 39.39
C ASP A 857 -46.20 -14.21 38.06
N ASP A 858 -45.72 -13.29 37.22
CA ASP A 858 -46.23 -13.06 35.86
C ASP A 858 -45.16 -13.36 34.79
N GLU A 859 -45.61 -13.80 33.62
CA GLU A 859 -44.78 -14.20 32.48
C GLU A 859 -45.38 -13.68 31.18
N LEU A 860 -44.52 -13.29 30.23
CA LEU A 860 -44.92 -13.02 28.86
C LEU A 860 -45.23 -14.35 28.14
N ILE A 861 -46.41 -14.47 27.53
CA ILE A 861 -46.87 -15.73 26.90
C ILE A 861 -46.96 -15.66 25.36
N ASN A 862 -47.08 -14.46 24.78
CA ASN A 862 -47.08 -14.25 23.32
C ASN A 862 -46.77 -12.77 23.02
N VAL A 863 -46.21 -12.51 21.83
CA VAL A 863 -46.05 -11.17 21.23
C VAL A 863 -46.44 -11.22 19.76
N GLU A 864 -47.22 -10.23 19.32
CA GLU A 864 -47.73 -10.14 17.94
C GLU A 864 -47.61 -8.72 17.38
N VAL A 865 -47.48 -8.59 16.08
CA VAL A 865 -47.69 -7.30 15.39
C VAL A 865 -49.19 -7.02 15.33
N GLN A 866 -49.61 -5.78 15.57
CA GLN A 866 -51.01 -5.39 15.45
C GLN A 866 -51.46 -5.47 13.98
N ASN A 867 -52.55 -6.20 13.74
CA ASN A 867 -53.29 -6.19 12.48
C ASN A 867 -54.42 -5.15 12.55
N GLU A 868 -54.76 -4.54 11.41
CA GLU A 868 -55.91 -3.64 11.32
C GLU A 868 -57.24 -4.38 11.57
N ASN A 869 -58.17 -3.73 12.28
CA ASN A 869 -59.51 -4.26 12.59
C ASN A 869 -59.52 -5.65 13.29
N SER A 870 -58.43 -6.01 13.99
CA SER A 870 -58.36 -7.25 14.75
C SER A 870 -59.15 -7.19 16.07
N ALA A 871 -59.63 -8.35 16.49
CA ALA A 871 -60.08 -8.59 17.86
C ALA A 871 -59.06 -9.48 18.57
N VAL A 872 -59.13 -9.54 19.90
CA VAL A 872 -58.26 -10.36 20.74
C VAL A 872 -59.08 -11.45 21.42
N ILE A 873 -58.51 -12.64 21.52
CA ILE A 873 -59.01 -13.69 22.42
C ILE A 873 -57.99 -14.06 23.49
N MET A 874 -58.47 -14.26 24.71
CA MET A 874 -57.70 -14.79 25.84
C MET A 874 -58.38 -16.03 26.40
N ILE A 875 -57.63 -17.11 26.59
CA ILE A 875 -58.14 -18.41 27.06
C ILE A 875 -57.38 -18.84 28.31
N THR A 876 -58.11 -19.21 29.36
CA THR A 876 -57.58 -19.55 30.67
C THR A 876 -57.49 -21.05 30.92
N LYS A 877 -56.60 -21.41 31.84
CA LYS A 877 -56.39 -22.76 32.39
C LYS A 877 -57.68 -23.36 32.95
N ASN A 878 -58.56 -22.56 33.56
CA ASN A 878 -59.89 -22.98 34.02
C ASN A 878 -60.98 -22.98 32.92
N ALA A 879 -60.57 -23.04 31.65
CA ALA A 879 -61.46 -23.14 30.49
C ALA A 879 -62.43 -21.97 30.33
N MET A 880 -62.00 -20.74 30.63
CA MET A 880 -62.71 -19.51 30.29
C MET A 880 -62.09 -18.85 29.05
N ALA A 881 -62.88 -18.27 28.16
CA ALA A 881 -62.44 -17.59 26.95
C ALA A 881 -63.11 -16.23 26.80
N LEU A 882 -62.34 -15.15 26.71
CA LEU A 882 -62.83 -13.78 26.48
C LEU A 882 -62.40 -13.30 25.10
N HIS A 883 -63.36 -13.04 24.23
CA HIS A 883 -63.19 -12.39 22.92
C HIS A 883 -63.60 -10.92 23.08
N PHE A 884 -62.72 -9.97 22.73
CA PHE A 884 -62.96 -8.53 22.87
C PHE A 884 -62.27 -7.74 21.74
N LYS A 885 -62.75 -6.52 21.46
CA LYS A 885 -62.13 -5.64 20.46
C LYS A 885 -60.84 -5.01 20.96
N LEU A 886 -59.90 -4.75 20.05
CA LEU A 886 -58.63 -4.11 20.41
C LEU A 886 -58.78 -2.62 20.76
N ASP A 887 -59.82 -1.96 20.25
CA ASP A 887 -60.15 -0.53 20.45
C ASP A 887 -60.06 -0.04 21.92
N ASP A 888 -60.37 -0.92 22.88
CA ASP A 888 -60.34 -0.67 24.34
C ASP A 888 -58.92 -0.71 24.97
N VAL A 889 -57.85 -0.85 24.18
CA VAL A 889 -56.46 -1.00 24.65
C VAL A 889 -55.62 0.22 24.25
N PRO A 890 -55.20 1.08 25.19
CA PRO A 890 -54.38 2.24 24.86
C PRO A 890 -52.96 1.85 24.47
N VAL A 891 -52.33 2.62 23.58
CA VAL A 891 -50.89 2.56 23.33
C VAL A 891 -50.15 3.04 24.60
N GLN A 892 -49.13 2.30 25.02
CA GLN A 892 -48.31 2.59 26.19
C GLN A 892 -46.83 2.35 25.89
N GLY A 893 -45.95 3.23 26.37
CA GLY A 893 -44.50 3.10 26.16
C GLY A 893 -43.90 1.83 26.78
N ARG A 894 -42.69 1.46 26.34
CA ARG A 894 -42.07 0.14 26.53
C ARG A 894 -42.08 -0.37 27.98
N VAL A 895 -41.73 0.47 28.96
CA VAL A 895 -41.57 0.08 30.37
C VAL A 895 -42.91 0.02 31.15
N SER A 896 -44.04 0.14 30.46
CA SER A 896 -45.36 -0.14 31.03
C SER A 896 -45.60 -1.65 31.22
N GLY A 897 -46.58 -2.00 32.07
CA GLY A 897 -47.00 -3.38 32.34
C GLY A 897 -48.35 -3.78 31.73
N GLY A 898 -48.91 -2.96 30.84
CA GLY A 898 -50.22 -3.23 30.22
C GLY A 898 -51.45 -2.85 31.07
N VAL A 899 -52.63 -3.14 30.51
CA VAL A 899 -53.95 -3.03 31.13
C VAL A 899 -54.56 -4.43 31.26
N LYS A 900 -55.50 -4.65 32.20
CA LYS A 900 -56.15 -5.97 32.33
C LYS A 900 -56.97 -6.30 31.07
N GLY A 901 -56.63 -7.39 30.38
CA GLY A 901 -57.38 -7.94 29.25
C GLY A 901 -58.56 -8.79 29.72
N ILE A 902 -58.30 -9.79 30.57
CA ILE A 902 -59.30 -10.69 31.16
C ILE A 902 -59.31 -10.57 32.69
N ASN A 903 -60.45 -10.86 33.34
CA ASN A 903 -60.53 -10.96 34.80
C ASN A 903 -60.43 -12.43 35.24
N LEU A 904 -59.23 -12.86 35.64
CA LEU A 904 -58.97 -14.18 36.19
C LEU A 904 -59.61 -14.40 37.57
N ASP A 905 -59.87 -15.66 37.91
CA ASP A 905 -60.16 -16.11 39.28
C ASP A 905 -58.88 -16.59 39.99
N ASN A 906 -58.90 -16.67 41.32
CA ASN A 906 -57.73 -17.04 42.12
C ASN A 906 -57.16 -18.41 41.70
N GLY A 907 -55.89 -18.45 41.28
CA GLY A 907 -55.20 -19.65 40.81
C GLY A 907 -55.44 -20.03 39.34
N ASP A 908 -56.26 -19.26 38.62
CA ASP A 908 -56.36 -19.32 37.16
C ASP A 908 -55.21 -18.57 36.49
N SER A 909 -54.91 -18.90 35.23
CA SER A 909 -53.89 -18.23 34.42
C SER A 909 -54.25 -18.31 32.95
N VAL A 910 -53.84 -17.32 32.16
CA VAL A 910 -53.96 -17.38 30.70
C VAL A 910 -52.98 -18.44 30.16
N ILE A 911 -53.46 -19.29 29.24
CA ILE A 911 -52.65 -20.31 28.55
C ILE A 911 -52.52 -20.05 27.05
N PHE A 912 -53.40 -19.22 26.48
CA PHE A 912 -53.31 -18.72 25.12
C PHE A 912 -53.90 -17.31 25.06
N ALA A 913 -53.21 -16.41 24.37
CA ALA A 913 -53.73 -15.10 24.00
C ALA A 913 -53.16 -14.68 22.64
N GLY A 914 -53.99 -14.07 21.81
CA GLY A 914 -53.60 -13.64 20.47
C GLY A 914 -54.76 -12.98 19.73
N GLN A 915 -54.47 -12.41 18.56
CA GLN A 915 -55.46 -11.82 17.67
C GLN A 915 -56.32 -12.87 16.97
N THR A 916 -57.55 -12.49 16.64
CA THR A 916 -58.55 -13.32 15.95
C THR A 916 -59.06 -12.65 14.69
N GLU A 917 -59.16 -13.43 13.62
CA GLU A 917 -59.86 -13.06 12.38
C GLU A 917 -61.37 -13.33 12.48
N LYS A 918 -62.13 -12.85 11.47
CA LYS A 918 -63.58 -13.12 11.34
C LYS A 918 -63.90 -14.61 11.11
N THR A 919 -62.93 -15.41 10.68
CA THR A 919 -63.06 -16.86 10.45
C THR A 919 -61.92 -17.62 11.13
N GLY A 920 -62.21 -18.85 11.55
CA GLY A 920 -61.26 -19.72 12.26
C GLY A 920 -61.90 -20.44 13.43
N ALA A 921 -61.09 -21.24 14.10
CA ALA A 921 -61.50 -22.10 15.20
C ALA A 921 -60.55 -22.01 16.39
N ILE A 922 -61.11 -22.20 17.58
CA ILE A 922 -60.36 -22.41 18.81
C ILE A 922 -60.26 -23.92 19.04
N THR A 923 -59.04 -24.46 18.97
CA THR A 923 -58.74 -25.83 19.38
C THR A 923 -58.40 -25.83 20.87
N VAL A 924 -59.01 -26.71 21.66
CA VAL A 924 -58.68 -26.90 23.09
C VAL A 924 -58.51 -28.38 23.44
N ILE A 925 -57.59 -28.66 24.37
CA ILE A 925 -57.38 -29.99 24.96
C ILE A 925 -57.22 -29.87 26.49
N THR A 926 -57.85 -30.80 27.22
CA THR A 926 -57.86 -30.94 28.69
C THR A 926 -56.84 -31.96 29.20
N ASP A 927 -56.52 -31.94 30.50
CA ASP A 927 -55.59 -32.86 31.17
C ASP A 927 -56.02 -34.35 31.19
N LYS A 928 -57.23 -34.72 30.75
CA LYS A 928 -57.61 -36.13 30.47
C LYS A 928 -57.75 -36.44 28.98
N GLY A 929 -57.31 -35.54 28.08
CA GLY A 929 -57.33 -35.76 26.65
C GLY A 929 -58.67 -35.52 25.95
N TYR A 930 -59.65 -34.90 26.61
CA TYR A 930 -60.83 -34.39 25.90
C TYR A 930 -60.48 -33.13 25.12
N GLY A 931 -60.82 -33.11 23.84
CA GLY A 931 -60.58 -31.98 22.96
C GLY A 931 -61.68 -31.78 21.93
N LYS A 932 -61.72 -30.57 21.38
CA LYS A 932 -62.66 -30.13 20.34
C LYS A 932 -62.16 -28.86 19.66
N LYS A 933 -62.72 -28.57 18.49
CA LYS A 933 -62.64 -27.27 17.82
C LYS A 933 -63.96 -26.52 17.99
N VAL A 934 -63.92 -25.27 18.45
CA VAL A 934 -65.11 -24.40 18.54
C VAL A 934 -64.93 -23.22 17.58
N PRO A 935 -65.86 -22.96 16.63
CA PRO A 935 -65.74 -21.81 15.72
C PRO A 935 -65.71 -20.49 16.49
N ILE A 936 -64.95 -19.50 15.99
CA ILE A 936 -64.85 -18.18 16.64
C ILE A 936 -66.21 -17.47 16.73
N GLY A 937 -67.15 -17.76 15.82
CA GLY A 937 -68.51 -17.26 15.82
C GLY A 937 -69.38 -17.68 17.01
N GLU A 938 -68.98 -18.67 17.82
CA GLU A 938 -69.66 -19.00 19.10
C GLU A 938 -69.23 -18.10 20.27
N TYR A 939 -68.33 -17.13 20.03
CA TYR A 939 -67.84 -16.17 21.01
C TYR A 939 -68.25 -14.76 20.60
N GLU A 940 -69.37 -14.29 21.14
CA GLU A 940 -69.76 -12.88 21.07
C GLU A 940 -68.65 -11.98 21.64
N GLN A 941 -68.41 -10.83 20.99
CA GLN A 941 -67.44 -9.86 21.47
C GLN A 941 -67.97 -9.15 22.71
N MET A 942 -67.28 -9.33 23.83
CA MET A 942 -67.57 -8.68 25.10
C MET A 942 -66.62 -7.50 25.32
N ALA A 943 -66.97 -6.61 26.25
CA ALA A 943 -66.03 -5.60 26.74
C ALA A 943 -64.80 -6.24 27.41
N ARG A 944 -63.67 -5.54 27.37
CA ARG A 944 -62.44 -5.91 28.09
C ARG A 944 -62.69 -6.07 29.61
N TYR A 945 -61.83 -6.83 30.27
CA TYR A 945 -61.81 -7.07 31.73
C TYR A 945 -63.07 -7.77 32.29
N ARG A 946 -63.64 -8.71 31.52
CA ARG A 946 -64.68 -9.66 31.98
C ARG A 946 -64.09 -11.05 32.25
N LYS A 947 -64.87 -11.97 32.82
CA LYS A 947 -64.46 -13.37 33.03
C LYS A 947 -64.48 -14.23 31.74
N GLY A 948 -65.08 -13.74 30.66
CA GLY A 948 -65.29 -14.50 29.44
C GLY A 948 -66.39 -15.56 29.56
N LEU A 949 -66.51 -16.41 28.53
CA LEU A 949 -67.45 -17.52 28.42
C LEU A 949 -66.69 -18.85 28.58
N ARG A 950 -67.29 -19.84 29.27
CA ARG A 950 -66.65 -21.16 29.42
C ARG A 950 -66.56 -21.89 28.07
N ILE A 951 -65.36 -22.38 27.70
CA ILE A 951 -65.08 -23.10 26.44
C ILE A 951 -65.28 -24.62 26.54
N ILE A 952 -65.09 -25.24 27.71
CA ILE A 952 -65.41 -26.66 27.95
C ILE A 952 -65.81 -26.86 29.43
N PRO A 953 -66.80 -27.71 29.76
CA PRO A 953 -67.13 -28.03 31.15
C PRO A 953 -66.04 -28.90 31.79
N LEU A 954 -65.25 -28.32 32.69
CA LEU A 954 -64.30 -29.03 33.55
C LEU A 954 -65.03 -29.87 34.62
N GLY A 955 -64.37 -30.93 35.12
CA GLY A 955 -64.94 -31.96 35.98
C GLY A 955 -64.73 -33.36 35.41
N GLU A 956 -65.72 -33.88 34.68
CA GLU A 956 -65.59 -35.15 33.93
C GLU A 956 -64.43 -35.10 32.93
N THR A 957 -64.30 -34.02 32.17
CA THR A 957 -63.31 -33.84 31.10
C THR A 957 -61.88 -33.65 31.59
N GLY A 958 -61.70 -33.12 32.81
CA GLY A 958 -60.41 -32.63 33.26
C GLY A 958 -60.51 -31.69 34.46
N LYS A 959 -59.36 -31.39 35.08
CA LYS A 959 -59.20 -30.31 36.07
C LYS A 959 -58.76 -28.99 35.43
N LYS A 960 -58.13 -29.04 34.26
CA LYS A 960 -57.59 -27.86 33.55
C LYS A 960 -57.56 -28.08 32.03
N LEU A 961 -57.49 -26.99 31.28
CA LEU A 961 -56.89 -27.02 29.94
C LEU A 961 -55.37 -27.22 30.05
N VAL A 962 -54.81 -27.92 29.07
CA VAL A 962 -53.36 -28.10 28.86
C VAL A 962 -52.89 -27.56 27.52
N PHE A 963 -53.81 -27.31 26.60
CA PHE A 963 -53.54 -26.64 25.33
C PHE A 963 -54.77 -25.84 24.88
N ALA A 964 -54.51 -24.67 24.32
CA ALA A 964 -55.47 -23.88 23.59
C ALA A 964 -54.75 -23.15 22.44
N SER A 965 -55.40 -23.03 21.28
CA SER A 965 -54.90 -22.23 20.16
C SER A 965 -56.05 -21.70 19.32
N PHE A 966 -55.91 -20.51 18.76
CA PHE A 966 -56.73 -20.03 17.65
C PHE A 966 -55.96 -20.15 16.32
N LYS A 967 -56.60 -20.71 15.28
CA LYS A 967 -56.12 -20.65 13.89
C LYS A 967 -57.30 -20.53 12.92
N LYS A 968 -57.05 -19.87 11.79
CA LYS A 968 -57.95 -19.79 10.64
C LYS A 968 -58.09 -21.16 9.95
N GLU A 969 -56.95 -21.81 9.74
CA GLU A 969 -56.84 -23.11 9.09
C GLU A 969 -56.68 -24.23 10.11
N PRO A 970 -57.20 -25.45 9.81
CA PRO A 970 -57.00 -26.63 10.65
C PRO A 970 -55.51 -26.99 10.77
N LYS A 971 -54.99 -27.10 12.01
CA LYS A 971 -53.62 -27.52 12.28
C LYS A 971 -53.58 -28.66 13.29
N SER A 972 -52.68 -29.61 13.02
CA SER A 972 -52.43 -30.79 13.85
C SER A 972 -51.73 -30.40 15.16
N VAL A 973 -51.64 -31.32 16.11
CA VAL A 973 -50.99 -31.06 17.41
C VAL A 973 -50.04 -32.18 17.82
N ALA A 974 -48.88 -31.81 18.36
CA ALA A 974 -47.86 -32.72 18.85
C ALA A 974 -48.04 -32.91 20.37
N ILE A 975 -48.26 -34.15 20.80
CA ILE A 975 -48.52 -34.52 22.20
C ILE A 975 -47.24 -35.09 22.81
N ASN A 976 -46.74 -34.50 23.89
CA ASN A 976 -45.61 -35.05 24.63
C ASN A 976 -46.08 -36.06 25.69
N LYS A 977 -45.69 -37.33 25.54
CA LYS A 977 -45.94 -38.43 26.49
C LYS A 977 -44.74 -38.72 27.41
N GLY A 978 -43.77 -37.82 27.49
CA GLY A 978 -42.54 -37.93 28.28
C GLY A 978 -41.46 -38.77 27.59
N THR A 979 -41.82 -39.96 27.07
CA THR A 979 -40.89 -40.86 26.36
C THR A 979 -40.99 -40.81 24.84
N ALA A 980 -41.98 -40.13 24.27
CA ALA A 980 -42.21 -39.99 22.83
C ALA A 980 -43.17 -38.83 22.51
N LEU A 981 -43.09 -38.34 21.27
CA LEU A 981 -44.09 -37.45 20.67
C LEU A 981 -45.13 -38.26 19.88
N GLU A 982 -46.41 -37.86 19.98
CA GLU A 982 -47.52 -38.41 19.20
C GLU A 982 -48.22 -37.29 18.42
N LEU A 983 -48.30 -37.42 17.09
CA LEU A 983 -48.96 -36.46 16.22
C LEU A 983 -50.46 -36.74 16.11
N LEU A 984 -51.28 -35.93 16.77
CA LEU A 984 -52.73 -35.96 16.63
C LEU A 984 -53.15 -35.05 15.46
N LYS A 985 -53.41 -35.69 14.31
CA LYS A 985 -53.83 -34.99 13.09
C LYS A 985 -55.18 -34.28 13.28
N ASP A 986 -55.31 -33.06 12.75
CA ASP A 986 -56.47 -32.18 12.94
C ASP A 986 -57.84 -32.88 12.74
N LYS A 987 -57.93 -33.74 11.73
CA LYS A 987 -59.15 -34.48 11.34
C LYS A 987 -59.73 -35.33 12.47
N ASN A 988 -58.92 -35.71 13.46
CA ASN A 988 -59.34 -36.46 14.64
C ASN A 988 -59.97 -35.57 15.73
N ILE A 989 -59.71 -34.25 15.70
CA ILE A 989 -60.31 -33.27 16.61
C ILE A 989 -61.58 -32.70 15.97
N GLY A 990 -62.74 -33.21 16.40
CA GLY A 990 -64.03 -32.79 15.84
C GLY A 990 -64.39 -31.34 16.20
N TYR A 991 -65.15 -30.69 15.30
CA TYR A 991 -65.90 -29.49 15.63
C TYR A 991 -67.06 -29.83 16.58
N ASP A 992 -67.26 -29.01 17.61
CA ASP A 992 -68.33 -29.19 18.59
C ASP A 992 -68.64 -27.87 19.32
N SER A 993 -69.89 -27.72 19.76
CA SER A 993 -70.41 -26.55 20.47
C SER A 993 -69.61 -26.21 21.72
N ARG A 994 -69.58 -24.91 22.07
CA ARG A 994 -68.94 -24.37 23.28
C ARG A 994 -69.39 -25.08 24.56
N THR A 995 -70.67 -25.45 24.68
CA THR A 995 -71.23 -26.13 25.85
C THR A 995 -70.89 -27.63 25.95
N SER A 996 -70.55 -28.30 24.85
CA SER A 996 -70.26 -29.74 24.85
C SER A 996 -68.95 -30.10 25.55
N LYS A 997 -68.85 -31.36 26.00
CA LYS A 997 -67.63 -31.97 26.55
C LYS A 997 -66.63 -32.48 25.49
N GLY A 998 -66.95 -32.39 24.20
CA GLY A 998 -66.08 -32.83 23.11
C GLY A 998 -65.82 -34.34 23.11
N LYS A 999 -64.78 -34.77 22.39
CA LYS A 999 -64.37 -36.19 22.32
C LYS A 999 -63.04 -36.40 23.05
N GLN A 1000 -62.82 -37.59 23.61
CA GLN A 1000 -61.51 -37.96 24.12
C GLN A 1000 -60.60 -38.32 22.94
N VAL A 1001 -59.73 -37.38 22.55
CA VAL A 1001 -58.83 -37.48 21.40
C VAL A 1001 -57.44 -37.96 21.79
N VAL A 1002 -57.03 -37.79 23.06
CA VAL A 1002 -55.79 -38.36 23.61
C VAL A 1002 -56.12 -39.43 24.66
N LYS A 1003 -55.43 -40.57 24.60
CA LYS A 1003 -55.51 -41.65 25.61
C LYS A 1003 -54.18 -41.81 26.34
N GLY A 1004 -54.27 -42.02 27.66
CA GLY A 1004 -53.12 -42.14 28.57
C GLY A 1004 -52.79 -40.83 29.30
N LYS A 1005 -51.72 -40.82 30.09
CA LYS A 1005 -51.11 -39.59 30.61
C LYS A 1005 -50.25 -38.95 29.51
N PHE A 1006 -50.18 -37.63 29.52
CA PHE A 1006 -49.31 -36.80 28.69
C PHE A 1006 -49.05 -35.50 29.46
N GLU A 1007 -47.95 -34.80 29.14
CA GLU A 1007 -47.44 -33.68 29.93
C GLU A 1007 -47.92 -32.34 29.34
N ASN A 1008 -47.52 -32.11 28.09
CA ASN A 1008 -47.76 -30.90 27.31
C ASN A 1008 -48.29 -31.29 25.92
N VAL A 1009 -48.97 -30.35 25.26
CA VAL A 1009 -49.36 -30.46 23.85
C VAL A 1009 -49.00 -29.14 23.17
N PHE A 1010 -48.45 -29.24 21.96
CA PHE A 1010 -47.99 -28.13 21.15
C PHE A 1010 -48.73 -28.13 19.82
N ILE A 1011 -48.81 -26.97 19.16
CA ILE A 1011 -49.31 -26.91 17.78
C ILE A 1011 -48.27 -27.51 16.83
N TYR A 1012 -48.71 -28.12 15.72
CA TYR A 1012 -47.84 -28.68 14.69
C TYR A 1012 -48.30 -28.26 13.29
N GLU A 1013 -47.34 -28.22 12.37
CA GLU A 1013 -47.49 -27.86 10.96
C GLU A 1013 -47.10 -29.10 10.14
N ASP A 1014 -48.09 -29.84 9.63
CA ASP A 1014 -47.91 -31.06 8.84
C ASP A 1014 -47.29 -30.75 7.46
#